data_AF-A0A9D9WT64-F1
#
_entry.id   AF-A0A9D9WT64-F1
#
_cell.length_a   1.000
_cell.length_b   1.000
_cell.length_c   1.000
_cell.angle_alpha   90.00
_cell.angle_beta   90.00
_cell.angle_gamma   90.00
#
_symmetry.space_group_name_H-M   'P 1'
#
loop_
_entity.id
_entity.type
_entity.pdbx_description
1 polymer ?
#
loop_
_entity_poly.entity_id
_entity_poly.type
_entity_poly.pdbx_seq_one_letter_code
_entity_poly.pdbx_strand_id
1 'polypeptide(L)'
;MNHRAPPSAQRGVALWMLLILVAMAGGYAFYRSANSQFNSIGQETKVAATLARAKDALIAYAVTDNDRPGSLPCPDLATNNAGFSNIPGDGKTDMFTVNQCPIYVGWLPWVTLDLPELTDDTGTRLWYVLAPALRNHDSAQPINSDTLTGLTVDGMSNDIAALIIAPRGAIPSQNRPSQNPADYLDGENGNGNDHKYVTGPKSDSFNDLVLVITRQELMAAVEKRVANELRSCLAQHAASSANAGNRYPWPAPFSANGFQGKENSYFGRVPTTQPGSGPEAALKSTIAKLTLTANQLGTASNAGQQMLALNALGETITQARNLADAIFLAANKLKQVADDADTLLLSIDGAVDSAVANGRISVTEGSTIRALTATTDATLESLRDLTAQLGVDVMPWQLTQLATTLGGSAAGAALLSSTQATLALLNATAASHSLTLTPLSTAKTSAEAAYLAAVAAASSPANTTLLNTAKAAANALSTDIVTFGNSILASRVNVLASEASTYSISLESAKAALRNTPTADNLRVLQTALAATKAAVTGIVTGVPDVSNARSSALTSLQTAENAAATPVANYALAEASTTAVIADLNTLVTTISNNQLIDNNVTHTSLIAAIIAYQTKRTEFTQVDTASPRPVQKTITPYATLLGNAAVDIDIWAKIISANAALVAPLAKANSVTANTDPSEAAVLDTSAYKLASDALASITGKNESASLLQAYIDSPSANNQAKAITALAETTALVNSLLTAANALDSPLSGTTATAFPIVWYSSRCDFMLPTANWWSSNQWANTVFYQISGATMAQPGTLTVNGTGNYRVVTLAAGRTLAGQTRGPMNVAAFLEGINADPSRNGDANAPAAAFTSALPSATFNDRLAY
;
A
#
# COMPACT_ATOMS: atom_id res chain seq x y z
N MET A 1 -55.22 -20.67 -7.27
CA MET A 1 -55.01 -19.26 -6.85
C MET A 1 -53.52 -19.08 -6.64
N ASN A 2 -52.83 -18.52 -7.63
CA ASN A 2 -51.37 -18.37 -7.65
C ASN A 2 -51.00 -17.01 -7.06
N HIS A 3 -50.36 -16.98 -5.89
CA HIS A 3 -49.69 -15.79 -5.37
C HIS A 3 -48.21 -15.83 -5.80
N ARG A 4 -47.83 -14.90 -6.68
CA ARG A 4 -46.44 -14.65 -7.09
C ARG A 4 -45.71 -13.90 -5.96
N ALA A 5 -44.56 -14.40 -5.56
CA ALA A 5 -43.61 -13.69 -4.70
C ALA A 5 -42.87 -12.59 -5.51
N PRO A 6 -42.45 -11.47 -4.89
CA PRO A 6 -41.82 -10.36 -5.59
C PRO A 6 -40.35 -10.64 -5.92
N PRO A 7 -39.81 -10.11 -7.05
CA PRO A 7 -38.41 -10.26 -7.42
C PRO A 7 -37.49 -9.37 -6.57
N SER A 8 -36.35 -9.94 -6.17
CA SER A 8 -35.23 -9.26 -5.52
C SER A 8 -34.58 -8.26 -6.49
N ALA A 9 -34.72 -6.97 -6.17
CA ALA A 9 -34.14 -5.88 -6.96
C ALA A 9 -32.63 -5.77 -6.74
N GLN A 10 -31.86 -5.80 -7.84
CA GLN A 10 -30.51 -5.27 -7.94
C GLN A 10 -30.51 -3.79 -7.51
N ARG A 11 -30.01 -3.49 -6.30
CA ARG A 11 -29.94 -2.13 -5.73
C ARG A 11 -28.50 -1.64 -5.62
N GLY A 12 -27.82 -1.51 -6.77
CA GLY A 12 -26.49 -0.90 -6.85
C GLY A 12 -26.40 0.19 -7.91
N VAL A 13 -26.75 -0.13 -9.15
CA VAL A 13 -26.61 0.78 -10.29
C VAL A 13 -27.71 1.85 -10.32
N ALA A 14 -28.94 1.52 -9.92
CA ALA A 14 -30.05 2.47 -9.88
C ALA A 14 -29.85 3.58 -8.82
N LEU A 15 -29.17 3.27 -7.71
CA LEU A 15 -28.88 4.26 -6.68
C LEU A 15 -27.81 5.25 -7.14
N TRP A 16 -26.80 4.77 -7.89
CA TRP A 16 -25.78 5.60 -8.53
C TRP A 16 -26.36 6.56 -9.57
N MET A 17 -27.26 6.06 -10.44
CA MET A 17 -27.94 6.93 -11.42
C MET A 17 -28.86 7.96 -10.74
N LEU A 18 -29.55 7.59 -9.66
CA LEU A 18 -30.38 8.52 -8.89
C LEU A 18 -29.53 9.61 -8.18
N LEU A 19 -28.35 9.26 -7.68
CA LEU A 19 -27.44 10.19 -7.00
C LEU A 19 -26.80 11.19 -7.97
N ILE A 20 -26.50 10.75 -9.19
CA ILE A 20 -26.08 11.62 -10.30
C ILE A 20 -27.23 12.57 -10.67
N LEU A 21 -28.46 12.07 -10.80
CA LEU A 21 -29.65 12.89 -11.08
C LEU A 21 -29.95 13.93 -9.98
N VAL A 22 -29.80 13.57 -8.70
CA VAL A 22 -30.01 14.49 -7.58
C VAL A 22 -28.86 15.50 -7.45
N ALA A 23 -27.63 15.13 -7.78
CA ALA A 23 -26.49 16.05 -7.87
C ALA A 23 -26.64 17.04 -9.04
N MET A 24 -27.15 16.58 -10.19
CA MET A 24 -27.52 17.43 -11.33
C MET A 24 -28.65 18.40 -10.98
N ALA A 25 -29.66 17.96 -10.20
CA ALA A 25 -30.75 18.81 -9.73
C ALA A 25 -30.29 19.87 -8.70
N GLY A 26 -29.29 19.56 -7.87
CA GLY A 26 -28.68 20.51 -6.94
C GLY A 26 -27.90 21.64 -7.62
N GLY A 27 -27.23 21.34 -8.74
CA GLY A 27 -26.55 22.35 -9.58
C GLY A 27 -27.50 23.34 -10.26
N TYR A 28 -28.73 22.91 -10.54
CA TYR A 28 -29.75 23.74 -11.18
C TYR A 28 -30.19 24.95 -10.32
N ALA A 29 -30.07 24.88 -8.99
CA ALA A 29 -30.42 25.99 -8.09
C ALA A 29 -29.35 27.10 -8.06
N PHE A 30 -28.08 26.76 -8.30
CA PHE A 30 -26.99 27.75 -8.43
C PHE A 30 -27.03 28.50 -9.77
N TYR A 31 -27.54 27.83 -10.82
CA TYR A 31 -27.65 28.35 -12.19
C TYR A 31 -28.43 29.68 -12.31
N ARG A 32 -29.32 29.99 -11.37
CA ARG A 32 -30.17 31.20 -11.47
C ARG A 32 -29.55 32.47 -10.90
N SER A 33 -28.45 32.39 -10.14
CA SER A 33 -27.90 33.57 -9.43
C SER A 33 -26.54 34.07 -9.95
N ALA A 34 -25.80 33.26 -10.72
CA ALA A 34 -24.45 33.61 -11.20
C ALA A 34 -24.39 34.12 -12.65
N ASN A 35 -25.44 33.94 -13.47
CA ASN A 35 -25.47 34.38 -14.88
C ASN A 35 -26.64 35.34 -15.15
N SER A 36 -26.49 36.60 -14.77
CA SER A 36 -27.47 37.67 -15.02
C SER A 36 -27.39 38.26 -16.43
N GLN A 37 -27.11 37.44 -17.47
CA GLN A 37 -27.02 37.92 -18.87
C GLN A 37 -28.11 37.41 -19.82
N PHE A 38 -29.00 36.50 -19.41
CA PHE A 38 -30.03 35.99 -20.32
C PHE A 38 -31.37 36.71 -20.14
N ASN A 39 -31.50 37.86 -20.80
CA ASN A 39 -32.81 38.48 -21.04
C ASN A 39 -33.17 38.40 -22.53
N SER A 40 -34.16 37.53 -22.80
CA SER A 40 -35.09 37.47 -23.94
C SER A 40 -35.02 36.24 -24.87
N ILE A 41 -36.20 35.61 -25.02
CA ILE A 41 -36.73 34.80 -26.15
C ILE A 41 -35.99 33.49 -26.49
N GLY A 42 -36.59 32.36 -26.08
CA GLY A 42 -36.60 31.00 -26.67
C GLY A 42 -35.33 30.39 -27.32
N GLN A 43 -34.70 31.07 -28.27
CA GLN A 43 -33.51 30.63 -28.99
C GLN A 43 -32.24 30.73 -28.14
N GLU A 44 -32.08 31.79 -27.34
CA GLU A 44 -30.93 31.92 -26.42
C GLU A 44 -30.96 30.84 -25.33
N THR A 45 -32.15 30.49 -24.85
CA THR A 45 -32.34 29.37 -23.93
C THR A 45 -32.00 28.01 -24.55
N LYS A 46 -32.19 27.84 -25.87
CA LYS A 46 -31.88 26.58 -26.56
C LYS A 46 -30.38 26.39 -26.72
N VAL A 47 -29.65 27.39 -27.21
CA VAL A 47 -28.18 27.30 -27.35
C VAL A 47 -27.49 27.17 -26.00
N ALA A 48 -27.97 27.86 -24.97
CA ALA A 48 -27.47 27.71 -23.61
C ALA A 48 -27.66 26.27 -23.07
N ALA A 49 -28.81 25.65 -23.33
CA ALA A 49 -29.06 24.25 -22.97
C ALA A 49 -28.16 23.27 -23.74
N THR A 50 -27.92 23.51 -25.03
CA THR A 50 -26.99 22.71 -25.84
C THR A 50 -25.56 22.79 -25.29
N LEU A 51 -25.07 23.99 -25.01
CA LEU A 51 -23.73 24.20 -24.44
C LEU A 51 -23.59 23.55 -23.06
N ALA A 52 -24.62 23.69 -22.20
CA ALA A 52 -24.64 23.02 -20.90
C ALA A 52 -24.55 21.49 -21.02
N ARG A 53 -25.28 20.90 -21.98
CA ARG A 53 -25.24 19.45 -22.23
C ARG A 53 -23.85 18.98 -22.71
N ALA A 54 -23.20 19.75 -23.56
CA ALA A 54 -21.83 19.47 -23.99
C ALA A 54 -20.83 19.57 -22.82
N LYS A 55 -20.97 20.58 -21.96
CA LYS A 55 -20.15 20.73 -20.74
C LYS A 55 -20.32 19.55 -19.79
N ASP A 56 -21.57 19.17 -19.51
CA ASP A 56 -21.86 18.03 -18.63
C ASP A 56 -21.24 16.73 -19.17
N ALA A 57 -21.27 16.51 -20.49
CA ALA A 57 -20.67 15.34 -21.10
C ALA A 57 -19.13 15.32 -21.01
N LEU A 58 -18.46 16.46 -21.18
CA LEU A 58 -17.01 16.56 -20.99
C LEU A 58 -16.61 16.30 -19.53
N ILE A 59 -17.35 16.88 -18.56
CA ILE A 59 -17.10 16.61 -17.14
C ILE A 59 -17.37 15.14 -16.81
N ALA A 60 -18.45 14.56 -17.33
CA ALA A 60 -18.77 13.15 -17.15
C ALA A 60 -17.66 12.26 -17.71
N TYR A 61 -17.16 12.53 -18.93
CA TYR A 61 -16.04 11.81 -19.53
C TYR A 61 -14.83 11.79 -18.59
N ALA A 62 -14.42 12.96 -18.10
CA ALA A 62 -13.28 13.09 -17.19
C ALA A 62 -13.45 12.35 -15.86
N VAL A 63 -14.68 12.25 -15.35
CA VAL A 63 -15.01 11.51 -14.13
C VAL A 63 -14.99 9.99 -14.38
N THR A 64 -15.50 9.55 -15.52
CA THR A 64 -15.67 8.12 -15.85
C THR A 64 -14.43 7.46 -16.43
N ASP A 65 -13.39 8.25 -16.76
CA ASP A 65 -12.11 7.69 -17.15
C ASP A 65 -11.55 6.83 -16.00
N ASN A 66 -11.37 5.54 -16.27
CA ASN A 66 -10.90 4.57 -15.29
C ASN A 66 -9.40 4.71 -15.01
N ASP A 67 -8.63 5.13 -16.03
CA ASP A 67 -7.18 5.09 -16.04
C ASP A 67 -6.56 6.49 -15.98
N ARG A 68 -7.33 7.55 -16.26
CA ARG A 68 -6.87 8.95 -16.19
C ARG A 68 -8.01 9.88 -15.75
N PRO A 69 -8.46 9.80 -14.48
CA PRO A 69 -9.49 10.69 -13.96
C PRO A 69 -9.06 12.15 -14.13
N GLY A 70 -9.93 12.97 -14.73
CA GLY A 70 -9.64 14.37 -15.06
C GLY A 70 -9.13 14.62 -16.48
N SER A 71 -8.86 13.56 -17.26
CA SER A 71 -8.47 13.70 -18.66
C SER A 71 -9.67 14.02 -19.56
N LEU A 72 -9.40 14.64 -20.70
CA LEU A 72 -10.39 15.05 -21.69
C LEU A 72 -9.99 14.54 -23.09
N PRO A 73 -10.97 14.25 -23.96
CA PRO A 73 -10.71 13.71 -25.29
C PRO A 73 -10.12 14.78 -26.20
N CYS A 74 -9.37 14.37 -27.23
CA CYS A 74 -8.94 15.27 -28.29
C CYS A 74 -10.16 15.76 -29.10
N PRO A 75 -10.11 16.97 -29.68
CA PRO A 75 -11.14 17.42 -30.62
C PRO A 75 -11.27 16.53 -31.86
N ASP A 76 -12.39 16.66 -32.57
CA ASP A 76 -12.67 16.07 -33.89
C ASP A 76 -12.46 17.15 -34.97
N LEU A 77 -11.27 17.25 -35.56
CA LEU A 77 -11.05 18.17 -36.71
C LEU A 77 -9.73 17.90 -37.47
N ALA A 78 -9.08 16.75 -37.30
CA ALA A 78 -7.84 16.44 -38.03
C ALA A 78 -8.09 15.87 -39.43
N THR A 79 -7.16 16.16 -40.34
CA THR A 79 -7.08 15.69 -41.73
C THR A 79 -7.39 14.21 -41.88
N ASN A 80 -8.17 13.86 -42.92
CA ASN A 80 -8.50 12.48 -43.28
C ASN A 80 -7.23 11.64 -43.49
N ASN A 81 -6.81 10.92 -42.44
CA ASN A 81 -5.65 10.05 -42.46
C ASN A 81 -6.12 8.62 -42.23
N ALA A 82 -6.22 7.87 -43.32
CA ALA A 82 -6.62 6.46 -43.30
C ALA A 82 -5.74 5.59 -42.39
N GLY A 83 -4.47 5.99 -42.15
CA GLY A 83 -3.56 5.28 -41.25
C GLY A 83 -3.88 5.43 -39.77
N PHE A 84 -4.60 6.50 -39.38
CA PHE A 84 -5.00 6.76 -37.99
C PHE A 84 -6.52 6.69 -37.79
N SER A 85 -7.30 6.32 -38.81
CA SER A 85 -8.77 6.32 -38.74
C SER A 85 -9.40 7.66 -38.29
N ASN A 86 -8.67 8.76 -38.42
CA ASN A 86 -9.18 10.11 -38.15
C ASN A 86 -10.01 10.53 -39.37
N ILE A 87 -11.33 10.63 -39.18
CA ILE A 87 -12.27 11.05 -40.21
C ILE A 87 -12.85 12.39 -39.76
N PRO A 88 -12.53 13.50 -40.45
CA PRO A 88 -12.99 14.81 -40.01
C PRO A 88 -14.51 14.88 -39.92
N GLY A 89 -15.02 15.24 -38.74
CA GLY A 89 -16.44 15.49 -38.51
C GLY A 89 -17.29 14.24 -38.35
N ASP A 90 -16.68 13.10 -38.03
CA ASP A 90 -17.40 11.86 -37.69
C ASP A 90 -17.88 11.82 -36.23
N GLY A 91 -17.55 12.86 -35.45
CA GLY A 91 -17.92 13.03 -34.06
C GLY A 91 -17.03 12.25 -33.09
N LYS A 92 -15.91 11.67 -33.52
CA LYS A 92 -15.01 10.93 -32.63
C LYS A 92 -13.75 11.73 -32.34
N THR A 93 -13.21 11.52 -31.14
CA THR A 93 -11.88 12.05 -30.79
C THR A 93 -10.85 11.57 -31.80
N ASP A 94 -10.00 12.48 -32.26
CA ASP A 94 -8.88 12.13 -33.11
C ASP A 94 -7.81 11.34 -32.33
N MET A 95 -7.16 10.39 -33.01
CA MET A 95 -6.03 9.65 -32.48
C MET A 95 -4.79 10.54 -32.33
N PHE A 96 -4.00 10.30 -31.28
CA PHE A 96 -2.76 11.02 -31.00
C PHE A 96 -1.74 10.90 -32.14
N THR A 97 -1.08 12.01 -32.45
CA THR A 97 0.16 12.02 -33.23
C THR A 97 1.34 12.04 -32.27
N VAL A 98 2.04 10.90 -32.17
CA VAL A 98 3.03 10.64 -31.11
C VAL A 98 2.37 10.72 -29.73
N ASN A 99 2.44 11.87 -29.06
CA ASN A 99 1.95 12.05 -27.70
C ASN A 99 1.09 13.32 -27.52
N GLN A 100 0.75 14.00 -28.63
CA GLN A 100 -0.10 15.20 -28.67
C GLN A 100 -1.38 14.93 -29.43
N CYS A 101 -2.44 15.65 -29.10
CA CYS A 101 -3.60 15.72 -29.99
C CYS A 101 -3.13 16.33 -31.32
N PRO A 102 -3.65 15.89 -32.47
CA PRO A 102 -3.29 16.50 -33.76
C PRO A 102 -3.59 18.00 -33.80
N ILE A 103 -4.59 18.42 -33.01
CA ILE A 103 -5.10 19.77 -32.86
C ILE A 103 -5.70 19.94 -31.46
N TYR A 104 -5.77 21.18 -30.99
CA TYR A 104 -6.38 21.52 -29.69
C TYR A 104 -7.63 22.39 -29.80
N VAL A 105 -8.00 22.76 -31.02
CA VAL A 105 -9.24 23.47 -31.38
C VAL A 105 -9.89 22.71 -32.52
N GLY A 106 -11.05 22.12 -32.28
CA GLY A 106 -11.77 21.32 -33.26
C GLY A 106 -13.27 21.26 -33.00
N TRP A 107 -14.00 20.36 -33.66
CA TRP A 107 -15.38 20.12 -33.28
C TRP A 107 -15.45 19.27 -32.00
N LEU A 108 -16.56 19.42 -31.27
CA LEU A 108 -16.87 18.58 -30.12
C LEU A 108 -16.99 17.11 -30.58
N PRO A 109 -16.27 16.14 -29.98
CA PRO A 109 -16.37 14.74 -30.38
C PRO A 109 -17.63 14.08 -29.80
N TRP A 110 -18.81 14.43 -30.33
CA TRP A 110 -20.12 14.04 -29.76
C TRP A 110 -20.33 12.52 -29.68
N VAL A 111 -19.84 11.72 -30.63
CA VAL A 111 -19.91 10.25 -30.59
C VAL A 111 -19.06 9.70 -29.44
N THR A 112 -17.83 10.20 -29.25
CA THR A 112 -16.99 9.80 -28.12
C THR A 112 -17.61 10.17 -26.78
N LEU A 113 -18.39 11.25 -26.73
CA LEU A 113 -19.09 11.73 -25.54
C LEU A 113 -20.48 11.11 -25.34
N ASP A 114 -20.89 10.13 -26.16
CA ASP A 114 -22.22 9.52 -26.16
C ASP A 114 -23.36 10.56 -26.24
N LEU A 115 -23.15 11.57 -27.08
CA LEU A 115 -24.09 12.63 -27.38
C LEU A 115 -24.64 12.50 -28.80
N PRO A 116 -25.91 12.91 -29.03
CA PRO A 116 -26.33 13.25 -30.38
C PRO A 116 -25.49 14.44 -30.89
N GLU A 117 -25.39 14.58 -32.21
CA GLU A 117 -24.73 15.75 -32.81
C GLU A 117 -25.38 17.04 -32.31
N LEU A 118 -24.60 17.86 -31.62
CA LEU A 118 -25.05 19.11 -31.01
C LEU A 118 -24.70 20.29 -31.91
N THR A 119 -25.70 21.12 -32.19
CA THR A 119 -25.56 22.34 -32.99
C THR A 119 -26.09 23.56 -32.25
N ASP A 120 -25.61 24.74 -32.66
CA ASP A 120 -26.09 26.02 -32.17
C ASP A 120 -27.50 26.37 -32.69
N ASP A 121 -27.96 27.59 -32.40
CA ASP A 121 -29.27 28.09 -32.84
C ASP A 121 -29.40 28.26 -34.36
N THR A 122 -28.30 28.13 -35.10
CA THR A 122 -28.22 28.25 -36.57
C THR A 122 -27.95 26.93 -37.29
N GLY A 123 -27.73 25.84 -36.54
CA GLY A 123 -27.42 24.52 -37.09
C GLY A 123 -25.93 24.27 -37.32
N THR A 124 -25.05 25.15 -36.82
CA THR A 124 -23.59 24.95 -36.90
C THR A 124 -23.11 24.10 -35.73
N ARG A 125 -22.14 23.20 -35.96
CA ARG A 125 -21.52 22.36 -34.92
C ARG A 125 -20.84 23.19 -33.84
N LEU A 126 -20.83 22.66 -32.63
CA LEU A 126 -20.07 23.25 -31.53
C LEU A 126 -18.57 23.01 -31.70
N TRP A 127 -17.79 24.05 -31.48
CA TRP A 127 -16.34 24.00 -31.38
C TRP A 127 -15.92 23.67 -29.96
N TYR A 128 -14.80 22.98 -29.83
CA TYR A 128 -14.24 22.48 -28.60
C TYR A 128 -12.75 22.78 -28.55
N VAL A 129 -12.32 23.37 -27.44
CA VAL A 129 -10.93 23.65 -27.13
C VAL A 129 -10.52 22.81 -25.92
N LEU A 130 -9.39 22.11 -26.04
CA LEU A 130 -8.80 21.31 -24.98
C LEU A 130 -7.53 21.99 -24.45
N ALA A 131 -7.39 22.11 -23.12
CA ALA A 131 -6.11 22.40 -22.51
C ALA A 131 -5.11 21.26 -22.77
N PRO A 132 -3.93 21.51 -23.37
CA PRO A 132 -2.98 20.44 -23.69
C PRO A 132 -2.55 19.58 -22.51
N ALA A 133 -2.47 20.17 -21.31
CA ALA A 133 -2.11 19.48 -20.07
C ALA A 133 -3.16 18.47 -19.57
N LEU A 134 -4.38 18.48 -20.12
CA LEU A 134 -5.47 17.59 -19.70
C LEU A 134 -5.84 16.55 -20.77
N ARG A 135 -5.04 16.40 -21.83
CA ARG A 135 -5.28 15.38 -22.86
C ARG A 135 -5.23 13.96 -22.28
N ASN A 136 -6.04 13.06 -22.81
CA ASN A 136 -6.09 11.65 -22.38
C ASN A 136 -4.87 10.82 -22.83
N HIS A 137 -3.68 11.14 -22.32
CA HIS A 137 -2.42 10.48 -22.64
C HIS A 137 -1.46 10.49 -21.44
N ASP A 138 -0.63 9.45 -21.29
CA ASP A 138 0.31 9.33 -20.14
C ASP A 138 1.31 10.48 -20.03
N SER A 139 1.86 10.96 -21.16
CA SER A 139 2.68 12.19 -21.23
C SER A 139 2.03 13.50 -20.74
N ALA A 140 0.75 13.49 -20.36
CA ALA A 140 0.06 14.62 -19.73
C ALA A 140 -0.01 14.51 -18.20
N GLN A 141 0.39 13.37 -17.64
CA GLN A 141 0.43 13.16 -16.19
C GLN A 141 1.54 14.02 -15.55
N PRO A 142 1.31 14.58 -14.35
CA PRO A 142 0.13 14.38 -13.51
C PRO A 142 -1.07 15.22 -13.94
N ILE A 143 -2.26 14.60 -13.96
CA ILE A 143 -3.58 15.23 -14.14
C ILE A 143 -4.29 15.25 -12.79
N ASN A 144 -4.22 16.37 -12.09
CA ASN A 144 -4.85 16.59 -10.80
C ASN A 144 -5.21 18.07 -10.60
N SER A 145 -5.71 18.38 -9.41
CA SER A 145 -6.18 19.72 -9.05
C SER A 145 -5.09 20.79 -9.02
N ASP A 146 -3.80 20.45 -9.01
CA ASP A 146 -2.69 21.40 -9.05
C ASP A 146 -2.04 21.48 -10.46
N THR A 147 -2.51 20.70 -11.45
CA THR A 147 -2.04 20.76 -12.85
C THR A 147 -2.42 22.07 -13.52
N LEU A 148 -1.42 22.84 -13.98
CA LEU A 148 -1.65 24.07 -14.74
C LEU A 148 -2.10 23.75 -16.16
N THR A 149 -3.13 24.45 -16.65
CA THR A 149 -3.78 24.12 -17.93
C THR A 149 -3.28 24.91 -19.14
N GLY A 150 -2.65 26.07 -18.94
CA GLY A 150 -2.06 26.88 -20.01
C GLY A 150 -3.04 27.72 -20.85
N LEU A 151 -4.35 27.46 -20.79
CA LEU A 151 -5.37 28.24 -21.50
C LEU A 151 -5.64 29.59 -20.80
N THR A 152 -5.95 30.61 -21.59
CA THR A 152 -6.32 31.95 -21.11
C THR A 152 -7.61 32.44 -21.76
N VAL A 153 -8.54 32.97 -20.96
CA VAL A 153 -9.78 33.62 -21.44
C VAL A 153 -9.87 35.01 -20.84
N ASP A 154 -10.02 36.05 -21.65
CA ASP A 154 -10.14 37.45 -21.20
C ASP A 154 -9.00 37.90 -20.26
N GLY A 155 -7.79 37.36 -20.48
CA GLY A 155 -6.62 37.62 -19.63
C GLY A 155 -6.54 36.80 -18.34
N MET A 156 -7.54 35.96 -18.03
CA MET A 156 -7.49 35.01 -16.91
C MET A 156 -6.77 33.73 -17.33
N SER A 157 -5.55 33.52 -16.82
CA SER A 157 -4.66 32.42 -17.22
C SER A 157 -4.73 31.20 -16.29
N ASN A 158 -4.48 30.00 -16.82
CA ASN A 158 -4.15 28.77 -16.08
C ASN A 158 -5.25 28.17 -15.18
N ASP A 159 -6.50 28.60 -15.36
CA ASP A 159 -7.66 28.04 -14.67
C ASP A 159 -8.73 27.50 -15.61
N ILE A 160 -8.44 27.43 -16.92
CA ILE A 160 -9.38 26.98 -17.95
C ILE A 160 -8.98 25.59 -18.42
N ALA A 161 -9.86 24.61 -18.25
CA ALA A 161 -9.64 23.22 -18.66
C ALA A 161 -10.07 22.97 -20.12
N ALA A 162 -11.18 23.59 -20.53
CA ALA A 162 -11.71 23.49 -21.87
C ALA A 162 -12.66 24.65 -22.19
N LEU A 163 -12.95 24.82 -23.48
CA LEU A 163 -13.95 25.76 -23.98
C LEU A 163 -14.90 25.02 -24.92
N ILE A 164 -16.17 25.39 -24.89
CA ILE A 164 -17.14 25.01 -25.91
C ILE A 164 -17.64 26.30 -26.56
N ILE A 165 -17.44 26.46 -27.86
CA ILE A 165 -17.75 27.68 -28.57
C ILE A 165 -18.87 27.42 -29.57
N ALA A 166 -19.96 28.17 -29.47
CA ALA A 166 -21.01 28.21 -30.48
C ALA A 166 -20.74 29.38 -31.43
N PRO A 167 -20.41 29.13 -32.72
CA PRO A 167 -20.04 30.16 -33.69
C PRO A 167 -21.23 30.98 -34.21
N ARG A 168 -22.47 30.52 -33.96
CA ARG A 168 -23.72 31.14 -34.41
C ARG A 168 -23.72 31.39 -35.92
N GLY A 169 -24.59 32.30 -36.39
CA GLY A 169 -24.70 32.64 -37.81
C GLY A 169 -23.46 33.39 -38.30
N ALA A 170 -23.04 33.15 -39.54
CA ALA A 170 -21.88 33.82 -40.12
C ALA A 170 -22.05 35.35 -40.08
N ILE A 171 -21.06 36.04 -39.51
CA ILE A 171 -20.96 37.51 -39.57
C ILE A 171 -20.47 37.96 -40.96
N PRO A 172 -20.62 39.23 -41.36
CA PRO A 172 -20.27 39.68 -42.71
C PRO A 172 -18.82 39.43 -43.14
N SER A 173 -17.88 39.35 -42.20
CA SER A 173 -16.46 39.06 -42.47
C SER A 173 -16.13 37.57 -42.55
N GLN A 174 -17.07 36.68 -42.22
CA GLN A 174 -16.86 35.23 -42.24
C GLN A 174 -17.34 34.60 -43.55
N ASN A 175 -16.51 33.71 -44.09
CA ASN A 175 -16.91 32.72 -45.08
C ASN A 175 -16.53 31.35 -44.51
N ARG A 176 -17.41 30.35 -44.65
CA ARG A 176 -17.26 29.01 -44.05
C ARG A 176 -16.96 27.91 -45.08
N PRO A 177 -15.88 28.01 -45.90
CA PRO A 177 -15.59 27.06 -46.97
C PRO A 177 -14.89 25.78 -46.50
N SER A 178 -14.27 25.81 -45.32
CA SER A 178 -13.40 24.72 -44.88
C SER A 178 -13.73 24.25 -43.46
N GLN A 179 -12.75 23.63 -42.81
CA GLN A 179 -12.80 23.13 -41.45
C GLN A 179 -11.87 23.93 -40.54
N ASN A 180 -11.33 25.07 -41.00
CA ASN A 180 -10.43 25.90 -40.21
C ASN A 180 -11.21 26.68 -39.13
N PRO A 181 -10.72 26.77 -37.87
CA PRO A 181 -11.36 27.56 -36.82
C PRO A 181 -11.65 29.01 -37.23
N ALA A 182 -10.70 29.66 -37.92
CA ALA A 182 -10.82 31.04 -38.40
C ALA A 182 -11.96 31.28 -39.41
N ASP A 183 -12.50 30.23 -40.03
CA ASP A 183 -13.64 30.36 -40.94
C ASP A 183 -14.97 30.49 -40.17
N TYR A 184 -15.02 30.07 -38.91
CA TYR A 184 -16.25 29.97 -38.09
C TYR A 184 -16.22 30.81 -36.82
N LEU A 185 -15.05 30.96 -36.18
CA LEU A 185 -14.86 31.62 -34.89
C LEU A 185 -14.37 33.06 -35.07
N ASP A 186 -14.79 33.95 -34.18
CA ASP A 186 -14.57 35.38 -34.28
C ASP A 186 -13.29 35.87 -33.58
N GLY A 187 -12.57 36.77 -34.26
CA GLY A 187 -11.42 37.46 -33.70
C GLY A 187 -10.36 36.50 -33.15
N GLU A 188 -10.00 36.65 -31.88
CA GLU A 188 -9.00 35.80 -31.22
C GLU A 188 -9.45 34.34 -31.10
N ASN A 189 -10.76 34.05 -31.05
CA ASN A 189 -11.24 32.67 -30.94
C ASN A 189 -10.92 31.82 -32.19
N GLY A 190 -10.75 32.47 -33.36
CA GLY A 190 -10.28 31.82 -34.58
C GLY A 190 -8.76 31.60 -34.64
N ASN A 191 -7.99 32.24 -33.75
CA ASN A 191 -6.54 32.13 -33.63
C ASN A 191 -6.19 30.94 -32.71
N GLY A 192 -6.39 29.72 -33.17
CA GLY A 192 -6.22 28.49 -32.38
C GLY A 192 -4.78 28.11 -32.00
N ASN A 193 -3.82 29.03 -32.13
CA ASN A 193 -2.38 28.73 -32.12
C ASN A 193 -1.66 29.18 -30.84
N ASP A 194 -2.25 30.11 -30.07
CA ASP A 194 -1.62 30.75 -28.92
C ASP A 194 -2.35 30.53 -27.58
N HIS A 195 -3.38 29.68 -27.58
CA HIS A 195 -4.17 29.28 -26.41
C HIS A 195 -4.90 30.44 -25.70
N LYS A 196 -5.16 31.53 -26.43
CA LYS A 196 -5.92 32.68 -25.94
C LYS A 196 -7.29 32.73 -26.59
N TYR A 197 -8.27 33.09 -25.77
CA TYR A 197 -9.67 33.19 -26.19
C TYR A 197 -10.30 34.38 -25.50
N VAL A 198 -11.41 34.86 -26.08
CA VAL A 198 -12.11 36.04 -25.59
C VAL A 198 -13.61 35.81 -25.53
N THR A 199 -14.26 36.43 -24.56
CA THR A 199 -15.71 36.55 -24.50
C THR A 199 -16.12 37.99 -24.77
N GLY A 200 -17.32 38.17 -25.35
CA GLY A 200 -17.77 39.51 -25.72
C GLY A 200 -19.26 39.58 -26.05
N PRO A 201 -19.85 40.78 -25.99
CA PRO A 201 -21.23 40.98 -26.41
C PRO A 201 -21.35 40.83 -27.93
N LYS A 202 -22.54 40.41 -28.39
CA LYS A 202 -22.85 40.32 -29.82
C LYS A 202 -22.70 41.69 -30.50
N SER A 203 -21.97 41.72 -31.60
CA SER A 203 -21.70 42.87 -32.47
C SER A 203 -21.59 42.42 -33.93
N ASP A 204 -21.36 43.37 -34.84
CA ASP A 204 -21.17 43.06 -36.27
C ASP A 204 -19.86 42.29 -36.56
N SER A 205 -18.93 42.27 -35.60
CA SER A 205 -17.61 41.63 -35.72
C SER A 205 -17.38 40.50 -34.70
N PHE A 206 -18.36 40.20 -33.84
CA PHE A 206 -18.23 39.17 -32.81
C PHE A 206 -19.62 38.69 -32.38
N ASN A 207 -19.93 37.42 -32.55
CA ASN A 207 -21.14 36.77 -32.08
C ASN A 207 -20.92 35.38 -31.47
N ASP A 208 -19.68 34.89 -31.40
CA ASP A 208 -19.30 33.68 -30.67
C ASP A 208 -19.87 33.66 -29.25
N LEU A 209 -20.51 32.54 -28.88
CA LEU A 209 -20.90 32.26 -27.50
C LEU A 209 -19.94 31.21 -26.92
N VAL A 210 -19.05 31.66 -26.03
CA VAL A 210 -18.03 30.82 -25.38
C VAL A 210 -18.53 30.35 -24.02
N LEU A 211 -18.65 29.04 -23.84
CA LEU A 211 -18.83 28.41 -22.54
C LEU A 211 -17.47 27.94 -22.01
N VAL A 212 -17.06 28.52 -20.89
CA VAL A 212 -15.83 28.18 -20.20
C VAL A 212 -16.06 27.00 -19.24
N ILE A 213 -15.15 26.02 -19.29
CA ILE A 213 -15.03 24.97 -18.28
C ILE A 213 -13.75 25.26 -17.50
N THR A 214 -13.90 25.71 -16.26
CA THR A 214 -12.74 25.98 -15.41
C THR A 214 -12.15 24.65 -14.88
N ARG A 215 -10.86 24.67 -14.52
CA ARG A 215 -10.21 23.55 -13.85
C ARG A 215 -10.88 23.25 -12.52
N GLN A 216 -11.29 24.26 -11.76
CA GLN A 216 -12.00 24.05 -10.49
C GLN A 216 -13.34 23.34 -10.70
N GLU A 217 -14.10 23.69 -11.75
CA GLU A 217 -15.36 23.01 -12.06
C GLU A 217 -15.15 21.55 -12.51
N LEU A 218 -14.19 21.30 -13.40
CA LEU A 218 -13.85 19.95 -13.86
C LEU A 218 -13.36 19.08 -12.69
N MET A 219 -12.37 19.58 -11.95
CA MET A 219 -11.70 18.82 -10.90
C MET A 219 -12.60 18.61 -9.68
N ALA A 220 -13.54 19.51 -9.36
CA ALA A 220 -14.48 19.28 -8.27
C ALA A 220 -15.30 17.98 -8.42
N ALA A 221 -15.63 17.58 -9.66
CA ALA A 221 -16.30 16.31 -9.93
C ALA A 221 -15.33 15.12 -9.85
N VAL A 222 -14.13 15.28 -10.41
CA VAL A 222 -13.06 14.25 -10.43
C VAL A 222 -12.56 13.94 -9.02
N GLU A 223 -12.25 14.96 -8.23
CA GLU A 223 -11.86 14.89 -6.83
C GLU A 223 -12.90 14.13 -5.99
N LYS A 224 -14.20 14.36 -6.23
CA LYS A 224 -15.28 13.63 -5.56
C LYS A 224 -15.30 12.15 -5.95
N ARG A 225 -15.04 11.83 -7.22
CA ARG A 225 -14.87 10.44 -7.70
C ARG A 225 -13.66 9.79 -7.04
N VAL A 226 -12.50 10.45 -7.02
CA VAL A 226 -11.27 9.96 -6.38
C VAL A 226 -11.46 9.71 -4.88
N ALA A 227 -12.07 10.67 -4.16
CA ALA A 227 -12.42 10.49 -2.75
C ALA A 227 -13.33 9.28 -2.55
N ASN A 228 -14.35 9.11 -3.40
CA ASN A 228 -15.24 7.95 -3.29
C ASN A 228 -14.59 6.61 -3.65
N GLU A 229 -13.62 6.57 -4.58
CA GLU A 229 -12.82 5.37 -4.84
C GLU A 229 -12.03 4.96 -3.59
N LEU A 230 -11.37 5.94 -2.93
CA LEU A 230 -10.68 5.68 -1.67
C LEU A 230 -11.66 5.20 -0.58
N ARG A 231 -12.82 5.85 -0.43
CA ARG A 231 -13.84 5.44 0.56
C ARG A 231 -14.30 4.01 0.31
N SER A 232 -14.54 3.65 -0.95
CA SER A 232 -14.95 2.31 -1.37
C SER A 232 -13.85 1.27 -1.08
N CYS A 233 -12.59 1.59 -1.41
CA CYS A 233 -11.45 0.76 -1.05
C CYS A 233 -11.36 0.56 0.47
N LEU A 234 -11.36 1.63 1.27
CA LEU A 234 -11.23 1.54 2.74
C LEU A 234 -12.37 0.72 3.35
N ALA A 235 -13.61 0.93 2.89
CA ALA A 235 -14.77 0.18 3.36
C ALA A 235 -14.66 -1.31 3.02
N GLN A 236 -14.24 -1.66 1.79
CA GLN A 236 -14.13 -3.05 1.37
C GLN A 236 -12.88 -3.75 1.92
N HIS A 237 -11.79 -3.01 2.12
CA HIS A 237 -10.62 -3.48 2.86
C HIS A 237 -11.01 -3.87 4.28
N ALA A 238 -11.75 -3.00 4.99
CA ALA A 238 -12.19 -3.30 6.34
C ALA A 238 -13.23 -4.43 6.39
N ALA A 239 -14.11 -4.54 5.39
CA ALA A 239 -15.17 -5.55 5.36
C ALA A 239 -14.75 -6.92 4.81
N SER A 240 -13.54 -7.04 4.26
CA SER A 240 -13.07 -8.30 3.69
C SER A 240 -12.98 -9.39 4.76
N SER A 241 -13.44 -10.58 4.42
CA SER A 241 -13.29 -11.79 5.23
C SER A 241 -11.82 -12.17 5.50
N ALA A 242 -10.91 -11.76 4.62
CA ALA A 242 -9.47 -11.90 4.80
C ALA A 242 -8.92 -10.96 5.90
N ASN A 243 -9.61 -9.84 6.18
CA ASN A 243 -9.30 -8.90 7.25
C ASN A 243 -10.05 -9.28 8.55
N ALA A 244 -9.55 -10.31 9.25
CA ALA A 244 -10.21 -10.85 10.45
C ALA A 244 -10.46 -9.81 11.56
N GLY A 245 -9.65 -8.75 11.64
CA GLY A 245 -9.80 -7.66 12.60
C GLY A 245 -10.77 -6.56 12.16
N ASN A 246 -11.32 -6.66 10.95
CA ASN A 246 -12.20 -5.66 10.33
C ASN A 246 -11.61 -4.23 10.41
N ARG A 247 -10.28 -4.12 10.22
CA ARG A 247 -9.53 -2.90 10.50
C ARG A 247 -9.47 -1.98 9.30
N TYR A 248 -9.48 -0.69 9.56
CA TYR A 248 -9.00 0.29 8.59
C TYR A 248 -7.47 0.39 8.67
N PRO A 249 -6.78 0.67 7.55
CA PRO A 249 -5.38 1.08 7.61
C PRO A 249 -5.25 2.35 8.43
N TRP A 250 -4.19 2.43 9.23
CA TRP A 250 -3.87 3.65 9.98
C TRP A 250 -3.48 4.78 9.02
N PRO A 251 -4.17 5.94 9.05
CA PRO A 251 -3.78 7.08 8.24
C PRO A 251 -2.32 7.47 8.47
N ALA A 252 -1.67 8.00 7.43
CA ALA A 252 -0.34 8.57 7.54
C ALA A 252 -0.44 10.03 8.01
N PRO A 253 -0.19 10.33 9.29
CA PRO A 253 -0.35 11.68 9.81
C PRO A 253 0.70 12.65 9.22
N PHE A 254 0.52 13.95 9.41
CA PHE A 254 1.45 14.96 8.91
C PHE A 254 2.82 14.93 9.59
N SER A 255 2.91 14.39 10.80
CA SER A 255 4.18 14.12 11.49
C SER A 255 4.97 12.94 10.90
N ALA A 256 4.32 12.06 10.14
CA ALA A 256 4.96 10.89 9.57
C ALA A 256 5.68 11.23 8.26
N ASN A 257 6.87 10.65 8.10
CA ASN A 257 7.66 10.72 6.88
C ASN A 257 7.20 9.64 5.89
N GLY A 258 7.37 9.89 4.58
CA GLY A 258 7.22 8.86 3.55
C GLY A 258 5.85 8.16 3.51
N PHE A 259 4.78 8.83 3.94
CA PHE A 259 3.42 8.25 4.01
C PHE A 259 3.33 7.01 4.92
N GLN A 260 4.13 6.96 5.99
CA GLN A 260 4.03 5.91 7.00
C GLN A 260 2.73 6.06 7.80
N GLY A 261 1.89 5.03 7.79
CA GLY A 261 0.75 4.90 8.69
C GLY A 261 1.25 4.82 10.13
N LYS A 262 0.57 5.51 11.04
CA LYS A 262 0.96 5.54 12.47
C LYS A 262 -0.17 5.03 13.34
N GLU A 263 0.15 4.10 14.23
CA GLU A 263 -0.82 3.55 15.16
C GLU A 263 -1.48 4.67 15.98
N ASN A 264 -2.81 4.55 16.18
CA ASN A 264 -3.64 5.53 16.88
C ASN A 264 -3.70 6.91 16.20
N SER A 265 -3.25 7.06 14.95
CA SER A 265 -3.63 8.20 14.11
C SER A 265 -5.03 7.96 13.55
N TYR A 266 -5.88 8.99 13.56
CA TYR A 266 -7.24 8.89 13.02
C TYR A 266 -7.46 9.73 11.79
N PHE A 267 -6.55 10.65 11.45
CA PHE A 267 -6.60 11.47 10.24
C PHE A 267 -5.24 11.52 9.56
N GLY A 268 -5.22 11.51 8.23
CA GLY A 268 -3.99 11.70 7.48
C GLY A 268 -4.12 11.36 6.01
N ARG A 269 -2.96 11.25 5.37
CA ARG A 269 -2.82 10.83 3.97
C ARG A 269 -3.03 9.32 3.85
N VAL A 270 -3.26 8.85 2.63
CA VAL A 270 -3.27 7.42 2.33
C VAL A 270 -1.89 6.83 2.62
N PRO A 271 -1.78 5.85 3.53
CA PRO A 271 -0.50 5.27 3.89
C PRO A 271 0.07 4.36 2.78
N THR A 272 1.40 4.31 2.67
CA THR A 272 2.13 3.35 1.80
C THR A 272 2.68 2.18 2.60
N THR A 273 2.90 2.39 3.90
CA THR A 273 3.41 1.41 4.87
C THR A 273 2.64 1.52 6.18
N GLN A 274 2.64 0.47 6.98
CA GLN A 274 1.97 0.44 8.28
C GLN A 274 2.71 -0.44 9.28
N PRO A 275 2.60 -0.15 10.59
CA PRO A 275 3.03 -1.08 11.61
C PRO A 275 2.23 -2.39 11.52
N GLY A 276 2.88 -3.52 11.77
CA GLY A 276 2.26 -4.84 11.70
C GLY A 276 3.06 -5.92 12.42
N SER A 277 2.51 -7.14 12.48
CA SER A 277 3.19 -8.31 13.06
C SER A 277 4.38 -8.80 12.24
N GLY A 278 4.63 -8.21 11.07
CA GLY A 278 5.74 -8.54 10.18
C GLY A 278 5.35 -9.47 9.02
N PRO A 279 6.23 -9.61 8.01
CA PRO A 279 5.95 -10.36 6.80
C PRO A 279 5.79 -11.87 7.05
N GLU A 280 6.56 -12.46 7.97
CA GLU A 280 6.45 -13.88 8.33
C GLU A 280 5.07 -14.19 8.94
N ALA A 281 4.64 -13.41 9.94
CA ALA A 281 3.34 -13.59 10.58
C ALA A 281 2.19 -13.38 9.58
N ALA A 282 2.30 -12.39 8.70
CA ALA A 282 1.33 -12.14 7.64
C ALA A 282 1.24 -13.33 6.67
N LEU A 283 2.37 -13.88 6.23
CA LEU A 283 2.41 -15.01 5.29
C LEU A 283 1.81 -16.28 5.90
N LYS A 284 2.19 -16.62 7.14
CA LYS A 284 1.61 -17.77 7.86
C LYS A 284 0.11 -17.61 8.06
N SER A 285 -0.36 -16.41 8.38
CA SER A 285 -1.79 -16.11 8.45
C SER A 285 -2.49 -16.32 7.11
N THR A 286 -1.90 -15.85 6.01
CA THR A 286 -2.41 -16.05 4.66
C THR A 286 -2.45 -17.52 4.27
N ILE A 287 -1.39 -18.30 4.54
CA ILE A 287 -1.35 -19.75 4.26
C ILE A 287 -2.48 -20.46 5.02
N ALA A 288 -2.64 -20.19 6.32
CA ALA A 288 -3.69 -20.79 7.13
C ALA A 288 -5.10 -20.46 6.59
N LYS A 289 -5.33 -19.20 6.16
CA LYS A 289 -6.61 -18.77 5.57
C LYS A 289 -6.85 -19.40 4.20
N LEU A 290 -5.82 -19.52 3.35
CA LEU A 290 -5.92 -20.21 2.06
C LEU A 290 -6.29 -21.67 2.26
N THR A 291 -5.64 -22.37 3.20
CA THR A 291 -5.98 -23.75 3.53
C THR A 291 -7.41 -23.87 4.05
N LEU A 292 -7.84 -22.97 4.94
CA LEU A 292 -9.20 -22.98 5.48
C LEU A 292 -10.25 -22.76 4.38
N THR A 293 -10.08 -21.73 3.56
CA THR A 293 -11.06 -21.38 2.50
C THR A 293 -11.08 -22.40 1.38
N ALA A 294 -9.93 -23.00 1.02
CA ALA A 294 -9.86 -24.13 0.10
C ALA A 294 -10.60 -25.36 0.64
N ASN A 295 -10.43 -25.70 1.93
CA ASN A 295 -11.15 -26.80 2.56
C ASN A 295 -12.66 -26.55 2.62
N GLN A 296 -13.09 -25.30 2.88
CA GLN A 296 -14.50 -24.91 2.86
C GLN A 296 -15.11 -25.07 1.46
N LEU A 297 -14.37 -24.73 0.39
CA LEU A 297 -14.83 -24.95 -0.97
C LEU A 297 -14.99 -26.45 -1.28
N GLY A 298 -14.02 -27.28 -0.86
CA GLY A 298 -14.07 -28.73 -1.06
C GLY A 298 -15.14 -29.47 -0.24
N THR A 299 -15.61 -28.89 0.86
CA THR A 299 -16.62 -29.48 1.77
C THR A 299 -18.01 -28.86 1.64
N ALA A 300 -18.18 -27.86 0.78
CA ALA A 300 -19.47 -27.21 0.55
C ALA A 300 -20.54 -28.20 0.05
N SER A 301 -21.72 -28.19 0.67
CA SER A 301 -22.76 -29.20 0.42
C SER A 301 -23.61 -28.93 -0.83
N ASN A 302 -23.58 -27.72 -1.37
CA ASN A 302 -24.36 -27.31 -2.54
C ASN A 302 -23.73 -26.10 -3.26
N ALA A 303 -24.21 -25.80 -4.46
CA ALA A 303 -23.69 -24.73 -5.32
C ALA A 303 -23.74 -23.33 -4.69
N GLY A 304 -24.77 -23.03 -3.87
CA GLY A 304 -24.85 -21.76 -3.16
C GLY A 304 -23.75 -21.61 -2.10
N GLN A 305 -23.47 -22.68 -1.34
CA GLN A 305 -22.35 -22.70 -0.40
C GLN A 305 -21.00 -22.68 -1.11
N GLN A 306 -20.87 -23.36 -2.24
CA GLN A 306 -19.67 -23.30 -3.09
C GLN A 306 -19.41 -21.85 -3.54
N MET A 307 -20.44 -21.10 -3.94
CA MET A 307 -20.30 -19.70 -4.32
C MET A 307 -19.80 -18.82 -3.16
N LEU A 308 -20.35 -19.00 -1.96
CA LEU A 308 -19.89 -18.28 -0.78
C LEU A 308 -18.43 -18.60 -0.44
N ALA A 309 -18.05 -19.89 -0.48
CA ALA A 309 -16.68 -20.33 -0.24
C ALA A 309 -15.72 -19.81 -1.33
N LEU A 310 -16.15 -19.81 -2.59
CA LEU A 310 -15.36 -19.31 -3.72
C LEU A 310 -15.10 -17.81 -3.62
N ASN A 311 -16.09 -17.02 -3.19
CA ASN A 311 -15.90 -15.59 -2.95
C ASN A 311 -14.91 -15.32 -1.80
N ALA A 312 -15.04 -16.03 -0.68
CA ALA A 312 -14.10 -15.92 0.45
C ALA A 312 -12.68 -16.35 0.07
N LEU A 313 -12.56 -17.40 -0.76
CA LEU A 313 -11.29 -17.85 -1.33
C LEU A 313 -10.70 -16.77 -2.25
N GLY A 314 -11.50 -16.14 -3.12
CA GLY A 314 -11.06 -15.04 -3.98
C GLY A 314 -10.51 -13.83 -3.21
N GLU A 315 -11.14 -13.45 -2.10
CA GLU A 315 -10.61 -12.42 -1.20
C GLU A 315 -9.27 -12.82 -0.56
N THR A 316 -9.16 -14.09 -0.14
CA THR A 316 -7.92 -14.62 0.47
C THR A 316 -6.79 -14.73 -0.56
N ILE A 317 -7.09 -15.10 -1.81
CA ILE A 317 -6.13 -15.11 -2.92
C ILE A 317 -5.67 -13.67 -3.24
N THR A 318 -6.60 -12.70 -3.22
CA THR A 318 -6.26 -11.28 -3.40
C THR A 318 -5.28 -10.81 -2.33
N GLN A 319 -5.51 -11.17 -1.06
CA GLN A 319 -4.57 -10.94 0.03
C GLN A 319 -3.20 -11.58 -0.28
N ALA A 320 -3.16 -12.85 -0.71
CA ALA A 320 -1.93 -13.56 -1.00
C ALA A 320 -1.11 -12.90 -2.12
N ARG A 321 -1.77 -12.51 -3.22
CA ARG A 321 -1.16 -11.76 -4.32
C ARG A 321 -0.53 -10.46 -3.82
N ASN A 322 -1.31 -9.65 -3.11
CA ASN A 322 -0.87 -8.33 -2.65
C ASN A 322 0.23 -8.44 -1.58
N LEU A 323 0.20 -9.46 -0.72
CA LEU A 323 1.27 -9.73 0.24
C LEU A 323 2.56 -10.18 -0.47
N ALA A 324 2.48 -11.04 -1.48
CA ALA A 324 3.65 -11.46 -2.24
C ALA A 324 4.32 -10.29 -2.95
N ASP A 325 3.54 -9.34 -3.51
CA ASP A 325 4.08 -8.11 -4.08
C ASP A 325 4.77 -7.23 -3.04
N ALA A 326 4.14 -7.04 -1.86
CA ALA A 326 4.72 -6.31 -0.75
C ALA A 326 6.05 -6.92 -0.26
N ILE A 327 6.11 -8.25 -0.11
CA ILE A 327 7.33 -8.99 0.26
C ILE A 327 8.41 -8.80 -0.80
N PHE A 328 8.07 -8.89 -2.08
CA PHE A 328 9.03 -8.70 -3.18
C PHE A 328 9.63 -7.29 -3.17
N LEU A 329 8.82 -6.25 -3.00
CA LEU A 329 9.31 -4.87 -2.94
C LEU A 329 10.18 -4.63 -1.71
N ALA A 330 9.77 -5.16 -0.55
CA ALA A 330 10.55 -5.12 0.68
C ALA A 330 11.92 -5.81 0.51
N ALA A 331 11.95 -7.00 -0.08
CA ALA A 331 13.17 -7.75 -0.35
C ALA A 331 14.10 -7.00 -1.31
N ASN A 332 13.59 -6.43 -2.40
CA ASN A 332 14.42 -5.65 -3.33
C ASN A 332 15.04 -4.42 -2.65
N LYS A 333 14.24 -3.65 -1.91
CA LYS A 333 14.74 -2.46 -1.21
C LYS A 333 15.81 -2.84 -0.19
N LEU A 334 15.59 -3.91 0.57
CA LEU A 334 16.54 -4.41 1.56
C LEU A 334 17.84 -4.90 0.91
N LYS A 335 17.74 -5.62 -0.22
CA LYS A 335 18.89 -6.09 -0.98
C LYS A 335 19.74 -4.93 -1.49
N GLN A 336 19.12 -3.92 -2.10
CA GLN A 336 19.84 -2.76 -2.65
C GLN A 336 20.65 -2.04 -1.55
N VAL A 337 20.03 -1.76 -0.41
CA VAL A 337 20.72 -1.10 0.71
C VAL A 337 21.83 -1.99 1.30
N ALA A 338 21.63 -3.31 1.33
CA ALA A 338 22.65 -4.25 1.79
C ALA A 338 23.83 -4.37 0.82
N ASP A 339 23.59 -4.39 -0.49
CA ASP A 339 24.65 -4.39 -1.53
C ASP A 339 25.46 -3.09 -1.50
N ASP A 340 24.80 -1.95 -1.28
CA ASP A 340 25.46 -0.66 -1.13
C ASP A 340 26.37 -0.63 0.11
N ALA A 341 25.90 -1.20 1.22
CA ALA A 341 26.69 -1.34 2.44
C ALA A 341 27.89 -2.28 2.24
N ASP A 342 27.69 -3.46 1.65
CA ASP A 342 28.73 -4.45 1.31
C ASP A 342 29.83 -3.81 0.44
N THR A 343 29.45 -3.16 -0.65
CA THR A 343 30.39 -2.49 -1.57
C THR A 343 31.26 -1.46 -0.86
N LEU A 344 30.65 -0.66 0.02
CA LEU A 344 31.32 0.37 0.79
C LEU A 344 32.28 -0.21 1.83
N LEU A 345 31.84 -1.25 2.56
CA LEU A 345 32.63 -1.90 3.61
C LEU A 345 33.81 -2.67 3.01
N LEU A 346 33.62 -3.37 1.89
CA LEU A 346 34.70 -4.02 1.14
C LEU A 346 35.77 -3.02 0.68
N SER A 347 35.37 -1.82 0.27
CA SER A 347 36.31 -0.77 -0.12
C SER A 347 37.15 -0.28 1.06
N ILE A 348 36.55 -0.18 2.25
CA ILE A 348 37.23 0.21 3.50
C ILE A 348 38.19 -0.89 3.94
N ASP A 349 37.71 -2.13 3.98
CA ASP A 349 38.48 -3.30 4.38
C ASP A 349 39.73 -3.47 3.48
N GLY A 350 39.56 -3.42 2.16
CA GLY A 350 40.67 -3.49 1.22
C GLY A 350 41.69 -2.36 1.37
N ALA A 351 41.25 -1.14 1.71
CA ALA A 351 42.13 -0.01 1.99
C ALA A 351 42.91 -0.19 3.31
N VAL A 352 42.25 -0.72 4.34
CA VAL A 352 42.87 -1.04 5.63
C VAL A 352 43.90 -2.17 5.46
N ASP A 353 43.52 -3.28 4.83
CA ASP A 353 44.40 -4.42 4.60
C ASP A 353 45.65 -4.05 3.83
N SER A 354 45.49 -3.28 2.74
CA SER A 354 46.61 -2.78 1.95
C SER A 354 47.56 -1.92 2.78
N ALA A 355 47.03 -1.07 3.65
CA ALA A 355 47.84 -0.20 4.52
C ALA A 355 48.52 -0.99 5.65
N VAL A 356 47.80 -1.91 6.30
CA VAL A 356 48.29 -2.73 7.42
C VAL A 356 49.39 -3.70 6.96
N ALA A 357 49.29 -4.25 5.74
CA ALA A 357 50.29 -5.15 5.16
C ALA A 357 51.70 -4.53 5.10
N ASN A 358 51.81 -3.19 5.03
CA ASN A 358 53.07 -2.47 5.04
C ASN A 358 53.70 -2.36 6.46
N GLY A 359 53.01 -2.81 7.50
CA GLY A 359 53.44 -2.69 8.91
C GLY A 359 53.50 -1.26 9.44
N ARG A 360 52.91 -0.30 8.70
CA ARG A 360 52.90 1.14 8.99
C ARG A 360 51.72 1.81 8.28
N ILE A 361 51.22 2.93 8.79
CA ILE A 361 50.21 3.76 8.11
C ILE A 361 50.82 5.11 7.71
N SER A 362 51.06 5.32 6.41
CA SER A 362 51.48 6.62 5.87
C SER A 362 50.38 7.67 5.95
N VAL A 363 50.75 8.94 5.74
CA VAL A 363 49.78 10.05 5.70
C VAL A 363 48.75 9.86 4.58
N THR A 364 49.17 9.38 3.42
CA THR A 364 48.28 9.12 2.28
C THR A 364 47.32 7.98 2.57
N GLU A 365 47.83 6.84 3.06
CA GLU A 365 46.99 5.69 3.43
C GLU A 365 45.97 6.07 4.51
N GLY A 366 46.41 6.80 5.54
CA GLY A 366 45.53 7.31 6.59
C GLY A 366 44.46 8.28 6.06
N SER A 367 44.85 9.19 5.17
CA SER A 367 43.89 10.09 4.50
C SER A 367 42.86 9.35 3.65
N THR A 368 43.27 8.29 2.94
CA THR A 368 42.36 7.46 2.14
C THR A 368 41.34 6.74 3.03
N ILE A 369 41.79 6.10 4.11
CA ILE A 369 40.90 5.42 5.06
C ILE A 369 39.90 6.42 5.67
N ARG A 370 40.36 7.60 6.11
CA ARG A 370 39.45 8.64 6.63
C ARG A 370 38.44 9.14 5.60
N ALA A 371 38.86 9.29 4.33
CA ALA A 371 37.96 9.73 3.27
C ALA A 371 36.85 8.70 2.99
N LEU A 372 37.21 7.40 2.89
CA LEU A 372 36.25 6.32 2.66
C LEU A 372 35.25 6.18 3.82
N THR A 373 35.72 6.37 5.06
CA THR A 373 34.89 6.18 6.26
C THR A 373 34.02 7.39 6.63
N ALA A 374 34.20 8.54 5.97
CA ALA A 374 33.46 9.77 6.27
C ALA A 374 32.00 9.78 5.76
N THR A 375 31.67 8.94 4.78
CA THR A 375 30.36 8.94 4.10
C THR A 375 29.52 7.70 4.38
N THR A 376 29.91 6.89 5.38
CA THR A 376 29.30 5.57 5.62
C THR A 376 28.02 5.61 6.44
N ASP A 377 27.86 6.60 7.31
CA ASP A 377 26.79 6.60 8.32
C ASP A 377 25.40 6.50 7.68
N ALA A 378 25.10 7.29 6.64
CA ALA A 378 23.78 7.28 6.01
C ALA A 378 23.39 5.90 5.43
N THR A 379 24.33 5.19 4.80
CA THR A 379 24.09 3.86 4.24
C THR A 379 23.90 2.81 5.34
N LEU A 380 24.75 2.85 6.38
CA LEU A 380 24.67 1.90 7.50
C LEU A 380 23.41 2.11 8.34
N GLU A 381 23.03 3.36 8.59
CA GLU A 381 21.77 3.72 9.25
C GLU A 381 20.56 3.30 8.41
N SER A 382 20.62 3.48 7.09
CA SER A 382 19.56 3.00 6.18
C SER A 382 19.39 1.49 6.24
N LEU A 383 20.48 0.72 6.29
CA LEU A 383 20.44 -0.74 6.42
C LEU A 383 19.75 -1.15 7.73
N ARG A 384 20.23 -0.59 8.86
CA ARG A 384 19.64 -0.80 10.19
C ARG A 384 18.14 -0.47 10.21
N ASP A 385 17.79 0.75 9.80
CA ASP A 385 16.43 1.25 9.92
C ASP A 385 15.47 0.47 9.04
N LEU A 386 15.90 0.06 7.83
CA LEU A 386 15.06 -0.73 6.93
C LEU A 386 14.80 -2.14 7.46
N THR A 387 15.78 -2.78 8.11
CA THR A 387 15.59 -4.08 8.79
C THR A 387 14.49 -3.99 9.85
N ALA A 388 14.46 -2.93 10.66
CA ALA A 388 13.41 -2.70 11.65
C ALA A 388 12.06 -2.33 11.02
N GLN A 389 12.05 -1.45 10.00
CA GLN A 389 10.83 -1.05 9.29
C GLN A 389 10.11 -2.24 8.67
N LEU A 390 10.87 -3.15 8.05
CA LEU A 390 10.32 -4.35 7.41
C LEU A 390 10.10 -5.51 8.38
N GLY A 391 10.62 -5.42 9.60
CA GLY A 391 10.56 -6.49 10.60
C GLY A 391 11.29 -7.76 10.16
N VAL A 392 12.31 -7.66 9.30
CA VAL A 392 13.06 -8.81 8.78
C VAL A 392 14.17 -9.18 9.77
N ASP A 393 14.28 -10.46 10.12
CA ASP A 393 15.37 -10.97 10.96
C ASP A 393 15.96 -12.21 10.30
N VAL A 394 17.09 -12.04 9.62
CA VAL A 394 17.73 -13.08 8.81
C VAL A 394 18.47 -14.12 9.66
N MET A 395 18.64 -13.88 10.97
CA MET A 395 19.47 -14.72 11.82
C MET A 395 18.96 -16.17 11.93
N PRO A 396 17.67 -16.46 12.21
CA PRO A 396 17.19 -17.85 12.25
C PRO A 396 17.39 -18.63 10.95
N TRP A 397 17.19 -17.96 9.80
CA TRP A 397 17.45 -18.54 8.49
C TRP A 397 18.94 -18.88 8.33
N GLN A 398 19.82 -17.93 8.63
CA GLN A 398 21.27 -18.11 8.52
C GLN A 398 21.78 -19.24 9.43
N LEU A 399 21.28 -19.33 10.67
CA LEU A 399 21.65 -20.40 11.60
C LEU A 399 21.27 -21.79 11.06
N THR A 400 20.14 -21.90 10.37
CA THR A 400 19.72 -23.14 9.72
C THR A 400 20.66 -23.50 8.56
N GLN A 401 21.06 -22.53 7.74
CA GLN A 401 22.04 -22.76 6.67
C GLN A 401 23.39 -23.24 7.24
N LEU A 402 23.89 -22.58 8.29
CA LEU A 402 25.14 -22.96 8.96
C LEU A 402 25.06 -24.36 9.58
N ALA A 403 23.94 -24.70 10.24
CA ALA A 403 23.73 -26.02 10.82
C ALA A 403 23.80 -27.13 9.76
N THR A 404 23.19 -26.91 8.59
CA THR A 404 23.28 -27.82 7.44
C THR A 404 24.70 -27.94 6.91
N THR A 405 25.42 -26.83 6.73
CA THR A 405 26.82 -26.84 6.25
C THR A 405 27.76 -27.55 7.23
N LEU A 406 27.60 -27.33 8.54
CA LEU A 406 28.37 -28.01 9.58
C LEU A 406 28.12 -29.52 9.58
N GLY A 407 26.85 -29.93 9.50
CA GLY A 407 26.48 -31.36 9.47
C GLY A 407 26.94 -32.10 8.21
N GLY A 408 27.07 -31.39 7.08
CA GLY A 408 27.53 -31.97 5.80
C GLY A 408 29.05 -32.00 5.62
N SER A 409 29.82 -31.35 6.49
CA SER A 409 31.28 -31.19 6.30
C SER A 409 32.07 -32.45 6.67
N ALA A 410 32.71 -33.08 5.68
CA ALA A 410 33.40 -34.37 5.87
C ALA A 410 34.92 -34.28 6.09
N ALA A 411 35.55 -33.16 5.70
CA ALA A 411 37.01 -32.95 5.70
C ALA A 411 37.43 -31.82 6.64
N GLY A 412 38.66 -31.90 7.19
CA GLY A 412 39.20 -30.91 8.13
C GLY A 412 39.19 -29.47 7.60
N ALA A 413 39.56 -29.26 6.33
CA ALA A 413 39.56 -27.93 5.71
C ALA A 413 38.16 -27.32 5.53
N ALA A 414 37.16 -28.16 5.21
CA ALA A 414 35.76 -27.74 5.10
C ALA A 414 35.18 -27.39 6.48
N LEU A 415 35.51 -28.18 7.51
CA LEU A 415 35.17 -27.88 8.90
C LEU A 415 35.81 -26.57 9.37
N LEU A 416 37.08 -26.33 9.01
CA LEU A 416 37.77 -25.09 9.38
C LEU A 416 37.05 -23.87 8.79
N SER A 417 36.71 -23.92 7.51
CA SER A 417 36.02 -22.81 6.83
C SER A 417 34.64 -22.55 7.43
N SER A 418 33.84 -23.59 7.66
CA SER A 418 32.47 -23.47 8.20
C SER A 418 32.43 -23.05 9.67
N THR A 419 33.32 -23.58 10.51
CA THR A 419 33.44 -23.18 11.93
C THR A 419 33.96 -21.75 12.07
N GLN A 420 34.90 -21.32 11.23
CA GLN A 420 35.38 -19.95 11.21
C GLN A 420 34.27 -18.96 10.84
N ALA A 421 33.50 -19.24 9.78
CA ALA A 421 32.37 -18.39 9.38
C ALA A 421 31.29 -18.33 10.49
N THR A 422 31.00 -19.45 11.14
CA THR A 422 30.03 -19.51 12.24
C THR A 422 30.51 -18.71 13.46
N LEU A 423 31.78 -18.85 13.84
CA LEU A 423 32.38 -18.11 14.94
C LEU A 423 32.37 -16.60 14.67
N ALA A 424 32.73 -16.18 13.46
CA ALA A 424 32.72 -14.76 13.06
C ALA A 424 31.31 -14.16 13.17
N LEU A 425 30.30 -14.83 12.62
CA LEU A 425 28.90 -14.38 12.74
C LEU A 425 28.46 -14.28 14.21
N LEU A 426 28.71 -15.33 15.00
CA LEU A 426 28.30 -15.32 16.40
C LEU A 426 28.99 -14.18 17.17
N ASN A 427 30.27 -13.92 16.93
CA ASN A 427 30.99 -12.80 17.54
C ASN A 427 30.40 -11.43 17.13
N ALA A 428 30.01 -11.27 15.88
CA ALA A 428 29.29 -10.10 15.37
C ALA A 428 27.80 -10.04 15.81
N THR A 429 27.32 -11.03 16.55
CA THR A 429 25.92 -11.10 17.03
C THR A 429 25.77 -10.50 18.42
N ALA A 430 24.78 -9.62 18.56
CA ALA A 430 24.27 -9.09 19.82
C ALA A 430 22.77 -9.36 19.94
N ALA A 431 22.29 -9.68 21.14
CA ALA A 431 20.89 -9.92 21.42
C ALA A 431 20.46 -9.16 22.69
N SER A 432 19.20 -8.74 22.73
CA SER A 432 18.65 -7.91 23.82
C SER A 432 17.72 -8.69 24.76
N HIS A 433 17.07 -9.75 24.27
CA HIS A 433 16.06 -10.48 25.01
C HIS A 433 16.65 -11.56 25.92
N SER A 434 16.17 -11.66 27.16
CA SER A 434 16.69 -12.59 28.18
C SER A 434 16.75 -14.07 27.73
N LEU A 435 15.70 -14.54 27.02
CA LEU A 435 15.63 -15.89 26.45
C LEU A 435 16.78 -16.22 25.47
N THR A 436 17.39 -15.21 24.86
CA THR A 436 18.40 -15.39 23.80
C THR A 436 19.84 -15.25 24.30
N LEU A 437 20.05 -14.61 25.45
CA LEU A 437 21.39 -14.30 25.99
C LEU A 437 22.19 -15.57 26.31
N THR A 438 21.60 -16.51 27.07
CA THR A 438 22.29 -17.76 27.45
C THR A 438 22.55 -18.65 26.23
N PRO A 439 21.57 -18.93 25.35
CA PRO A 439 21.83 -19.71 24.14
C PRO A 439 22.91 -19.11 23.23
N LEU A 440 22.96 -17.77 23.09
CA LEU A 440 24.01 -17.10 22.33
C LEU A 440 25.40 -17.32 22.96
N SER A 441 25.52 -17.20 24.28
CA SER A 441 26.79 -17.45 24.99
C SER A 441 27.26 -18.90 24.84
N THR A 442 26.34 -19.86 24.91
CA THR A 442 26.64 -21.28 24.70
C THR A 442 27.11 -21.51 23.26
N ALA A 443 26.40 -20.98 22.26
CA ALA A 443 26.78 -21.10 20.86
C ALA A 443 28.17 -20.50 20.58
N LYS A 444 28.49 -19.32 21.15
CA LYS A 444 29.83 -18.71 21.06
C LYS A 444 30.93 -19.63 21.61
N THR A 445 30.69 -20.23 22.77
CA THR A 445 31.66 -21.13 23.42
C THR A 445 31.89 -22.39 22.57
N SER A 446 30.82 -23.00 22.07
CA SER A 446 30.91 -24.17 21.20
C SER A 446 31.55 -23.85 19.85
N ALA A 447 31.37 -22.63 19.34
CA ALA A 447 31.98 -22.20 18.08
C ALA A 447 33.50 -22.08 18.18
N GLU A 448 34.00 -21.51 19.28
CA GLU A 448 35.44 -21.43 19.55
C GLU A 448 36.04 -22.83 19.67
N ALA A 449 35.39 -23.72 20.43
CA ALA A 449 35.85 -25.10 20.58
C ALA A 449 35.88 -25.86 19.24
N ALA A 450 34.85 -25.70 18.41
CA ALA A 450 34.76 -26.33 17.10
C ALA A 450 35.82 -25.78 16.12
N TYR A 451 36.04 -24.46 16.13
CA TYR A 451 37.07 -23.82 15.32
C TYR A 451 38.47 -24.36 15.66
N LEU A 452 38.84 -24.39 16.94
CA LEU A 452 40.14 -24.91 17.38
C LEU A 452 40.33 -26.40 17.02
N ALA A 453 39.29 -27.22 17.16
CA ALA A 453 39.34 -28.62 16.75
C ALA A 453 39.50 -28.77 15.23
N ALA A 454 38.83 -27.92 14.45
CA ALA A 454 38.93 -27.91 12.99
C ALA A 454 40.31 -27.45 12.49
N VAL A 455 40.93 -26.45 13.15
CA VAL A 455 42.32 -26.05 12.90
C VAL A 455 43.26 -27.24 13.09
N ALA A 456 43.13 -27.96 14.20
CA ALA A 456 43.95 -29.15 14.47
C ALA A 456 43.76 -30.23 13.40
N ALA A 457 42.53 -30.54 13.02
CA ALA A 457 42.22 -31.52 11.97
C ALA A 457 42.75 -31.08 10.58
N ALA A 458 42.63 -29.80 10.22
CA ALA A 458 43.12 -29.26 8.95
C ALA A 458 44.65 -29.26 8.87
N SER A 459 45.33 -29.01 10.00
CA SER A 459 46.80 -29.06 10.10
C SER A 459 47.38 -30.48 10.00
N SER A 460 46.56 -31.51 10.25
CA SER A 460 46.96 -32.93 10.24
C SER A 460 45.95 -33.81 9.47
N PRO A 461 45.83 -33.68 8.13
CA PRO A 461 44.74 -34.29 7.36
C PRO A 461 44.64 -35.82 7.40
N ALA A 462 45.75 -36.51 7.67
CA ALA A 462 45.78 -37.98 7.77
C ALA A 462 45.35 -38.50 9.16
N ASN A 463 45.19 -37.62 10.15
CA ASN A 463 44.85 -38.01 11.52
C ASN A 463 43.31 -38.13 11.67
N THR A 464 42.82 -39.36 11.58
CA THR A 464 41.38 -39.67 11.67
C THR A 464 40.79 -39.38 13.05
N THR A 465 41.58 -39.45 14.13
CA THR A 465 41.14 -39.09 15.48
C THR A 465 40.84 -37.60 15.58
N LEU A 466 41.75 -36.73 15.13
CA LEU A 466 41.53 -35.28 15.12
C LEU A 466 40.35 -34.88 14.25
N LEU A 467 40.19 -35.53 13.09
CA LEU A 467 39.04 -35.33 12.22
C LEU A 467 37.72 -35.70 12.92
N ASN A 468 37.68 -36.84 13.63
CA ASN A 468 36.48 -37.25 14.37
C ASN A 468 36.17 -36.31 15.55
N THR A 469 37.19 -35.79 16.24
CA THR A 469 37.01 -34.76 17.27
C THR A 469 36.43 -33.48 16.68
N ALA A 470 36.95 -33.00 15.55
CA ALA A 470 36.43 -31.82 14.87
C ALA A 470 34.98 -32.01 14.42
N LYS A 471 34.62 -33.19 13.88
CA LYS A 471 33.24 -33.53 13.52
C LYS A 471 32.31 -33.53 14.73
N ALA A 472 32.73 -34.11 15.85
CA ALA A 472 31.94 -34.12 17.08
C ALA A 472 31.71 -32.69 17.61
N ALA A 473 32.73 -31.84 17.61
CA ALA A 473 32.61 -30.44 18.02
C ALA A 473 31.71 -29.63 17.08
N ALA A 474 31.80 -29.85 15.76
CA ALA A 474 30.93 -29.22 14.78
C ALA A 474 29.45 -29.66 14.93
N ASN A 475 29.18 -30.93 15.27
CA ASN A 475 27.83 -31.40 15.57
C ASN A 475 27.25 -30.78 16.85
N ALA A 476 28.08 -30.63 17.89
CA ALA A 476 27.69 -29.92 19.11
C ALA A 476 27.35 -28.45 18.80
N LEU A 477 28.22 -27.75 18.06
CA LEU A 477 27.95 -26.39 17.59
C LEU A 477 26.65 -26.31 16.78
N SER A 478 26.43 -27.24 15.84
CA SER A 478 25.20 -27.31 15.04
C SER A 478 23.95 -27.40 15.92
N THR A 479 24.00 -28.21 16.98
CA THR A 479 22.91 -28.33 17.96
C THR A 479 22.67 -27.03 18.74
N ASP A 480 23.76 -26.39 19.18
CA ASP A 480 23.68 -25.15 19.96
C ASP A 480 23.17 -23.96 19.13
N ILE A 481 23.58 -23.84 17.86
CA ILE A 481 23.04 -22.77 17.00
C ILE A 481 21.58 -23.00 16.61
N VAL A 482 21.12 -24.25 16.46
CA VAL A 482 19.70 -24.55 16.30
C VAL A 482 18.92 -24.18 17.56
N THR A 483 19.46 -24.49 18.73
CA THR A 483 18.87 -24.10 20.02
C THR A 483 18.78 -22.58 20.16
N PHE A 484 19.84 -21.86 19.76
CA PHE A 484 19.83 -20.41 19.70
C PHE A 484 18.76 -19.89 18.75
N GLY A 485 18.68 -20.40 17.52
CA GLY A 485 17.63 -20.03 16.55
C GLY A 485 16.22 -20.22 17.10
N ASN A 486 15.96 -21.36 17.77
CA ASN A 486 14.66 -21.62 18.42
C ASN A 486 14.36 -20.63 19.55
N SER A 487 15.37 -20.21 20.32
CA SER A 487 15.20 -19.21 21.38
C SER A 487 14.85 -17.82 20.83
N ILE A 488 15.37 -17.47 19.65
CA ILE A 488 15.01 -16.24 18.94
C ILE A 488 13.53 -16.30 18.57
N LEU A 489 13.08 -17.38 17.92
CA LEU A 489 11.67 -17.55 17.55
C LEU A 489 10.74 -17.54 18.78
N ALA A 490 11.16 -18.16 19.87
CA ALA A 490 10.40 -18.19 21.12
C ALA A 490 10.25 -16.82 21.79
N SER A 491 11.19 -15.89 21.59
CA SER A 491 11.10 -14.51 22.11
C SER A 491 10.05 -13.64 21.40
N ARG A 492 9.55 -14.09 20.25
CA ARG A 492 8.61 -13.32 19.43
C ARG A 492 7.16 -13.53 19.87
N VAL A 493 6.32 -12.57 19.52
CA VAL A 493 4.86 -12.66 19.59
C VAL A 493 4.33 -12.36 18.19
N ASN A 494 3.53 -13.25 17.62
CA ASN A 494 3.02 -13.14 16.25
C ASN A 494 1.89 -12.11 16.05
N VAL A 495 1.62 -11.28 17.06
CA VAL A 495 0.52 -10.32 17.10
C VAL A 495 0.97 -9.03 17.76
N LEU A 496 0.49 -7.87 17.29
CA LEU A 496 0.75 -6.60 17.97
C LEU A 496 -0.16 -6.41 19.19
N ALA A 497 0.30 -5.67 20.21
CA ALA A 497 -0.54 -5.29 21.35
C ALA A 497 -1.77 -4.50 20.91
N SER A 498 -1.61 -3.59 19.94
CA SER A 498 -2.71 -2.81 19.36
C SER A 498 -3.70 -3.64 18.58
N GLU A 499 -3.21 -4.68 17.91
CA GLU A 499 -4.07 -5.70 17.30
C GLU A 499 -4.87 -6.47 18.36
N ALA A 500 -4.18 -7.00 19.38
CA ALA A 500 -4.80 -7.73 20.46
C ALA A 500 -5.80 -6.87 21.27
N SER A 501 -5.56 -5.55 21.38
CA SER A 501 -6.45 -4.62 22.08
C SER A 501 -7.87 -4.63 21.51
N THR A 502 -8.00 -4.87 20.20
CA THR A 502 -9.29 -4.89 19.52
C THR A 502 -10.16 -6.10 19.88
N TYR A 503 -9.57 -7.16 20.45
CA TYR A 503 -10.30 -8.39 20.81
C TYR A 503 -11.38 -8.13 21.86
N SER A 504 -11.20 -7.11 22.70
CA SER A 504 -12.19 -6.70 23.70
C SER A 504 -13.37 -5.89 23.12
N ILE A 505 -13.23 -5.26 21.95
CA ILE A 505 -14.21 -4.28 21.42
C ILE A 505 -15.57 -4.93 21.18
N SER A 506 -15.60 -6.07 20.47
CA SER A 506 -16.85 -6.78 20.17
C SER A 506 -17.50 -7.33 21.44
N LEU A 507 -16.70 -7.74 22.44
CA LEU A 507 -17.18 -8.20 23.73
C LEU A 507 -17.80 -7.07 24.54
N GLU A 508 -17.17 -5.89 24.58
CA GLU A 508 -17.71 -4.71 25.26
C GLU A 508 -19.07 -4.30 24.69
N SER A 509 -19.18 -4.26 23.36
CA SER A 509 -20.44 -3.95 22.67
C SER A 509 -21.53 -4.98 22.96
N ALA A 510 -21.23 -6.28 22.81
CA ALA A 510 -22.19 -7.35 23.05
C ALA A 510 -22.62 -7.44 24.53
N LYS A 511 -21.67 -7.24 25.46
CA LYS A 511 -21.93 -7.16 26.90
C LYS A 511 -22.86 -5.99 27.24
N ALA A 512 -22.59 -4.80 26.71
CA ALA A 512 -23.42 -3.63 26.95
C ALA A 512 -24.85 -3.82 26.40
N ALA A 513 -24.99 -4.42 25.21
CA ALA A 513 -26.30 -4.74 24.63
C ALA A 513 -27.08 -5.74 25.50
N LEU A 514 -26.42 -6.79 26.01
CA LEU A 514 -27.03 -7.78 26.89
C LEU A 514 -27.46 -7.16 28.23
N ARG A 515 -26.63 -6.31 28.83
CA ARG A 515 -26.93 -5.61 30.08
C ARG A 515 -28.15 -4.70 29.93
N ASN A 516 -28.20 -3.91 28.84
CA ASN A 516 -29.28 -2.96 28.59
C ASN A 516 -30.59 -3.68 28.22
N THR A 517 -30.49 -4.77 27.47
CA THR A 517 -31.65 -5.55 27.01
C THR A 517 -31.35 -7.06 27.11
N PRO A 518 -31.70 -7.72 28.23
CA PRO A 518 -31.37 -9.14 28.45
C PRO A 518 -32.25 -10.09 27.64
N THR A 519 -31.85 -10.39 26.40
CA THR A 519 -32.59 -11.26 25.47
C THR A 519 -31.73 -12.43 24.98
N ALA A 520 -32.40 -13.48 24.49
CA ALA A 520 -31.72 -14.61 23.86
C ALA A 520 -30.92 -14.19 22.61
N ASP A 521 -31.39 -13.20 21.85
CA ASP A 521 -30.66 -12.67 20.69
C ASP A 521 -29.38 -11.95 21.09
N ASN A 522 -29.43 -11.07 22.11
CA ASN A 522 -28.23 -10.41 22.60
C ASN A 522 -27.25 -11.40 23.23
N LEU A 523 -27.76 -12.47 23.86
CA LEU A 523 -26.92 -13.56 24.37
C LEU A 523 -26.23 -14.31 23.24
N ARG A 524 -26.91 -14.58 22.12
CA ARG A 524 -26.32 -15.22 20.94
C ARG A 524 -25.25 -14.35 20.26
N VAL A 525 -25.44 -13.04 20.24
CA VAL A 525 -24.42 -12.08 19.78
C VAL A 525 -23.18 -12.16 20.67
N LEU A 526 -23.36 -12.19 22.00
CA LEU A 526 -22.26 -12.36 22.94
C LEU A 526 -21.54 -13.71 22.77
N GLN A 527 -22.27 -14.82 22.61
CA GLN A 527 -21.67 -16.14 22.33
C GLN A 527 -20.79 -16.13 21.08
N THR A 528 -21.26 -15.47 20.01
CA THR A 528 -20.50 -15.34 18.76
C THR A 528 -19.22 -14.53 18.99
N ALA A 529 -19.31 -13.43 19.74
CA ALA A 529 -18.15 -12.60 20.07
C ALA A 529 -17.12 -13.34 20.97
N LEU A 530 -17.58 -14.13 21.94
CA LEU A 530 -16.73 -14.98 22.78
C LEU A 530 -15.98 -16.03 21.95
N ALA A 531 -16.68 -16.76 21.08
CA ALA A 531 -16.07 -17.78 20.24
C ALA A 531 -15.03 -17.20 19.27
N ALA A 532 -15.34 -16.05 18.64
CA ALA A 532 -14.41 -15.36 17.76
C ALA A 532 -13.16 -14.86 18.53
N THR A 533 -13.35 -14.31 19.73
CA THR A 533 -12.25 -13.84 20.58
C THR A 533 -11.37 -14.99 21.03
N LYS A 534 -11.96 -16.13 21.40
CA LYS A 534 -11.23 -17.34 21.79
C LYS A 534 -10.40 -17.90 20.64
N ALA A 535 -10.93 -17.92 19.42
CA ALA A 535 -10.16 -18.29 18.24
C ALA A 535 -8.95 -17.35 18.03
N ALA A 536 -9.15 -16.03 18.17
CA ALA A 536 -8.09 -15.04 18.03
C ALA A 536 -6.98 -15.19 19.10
N VAL A 537 -7.34 -15.37 20.38
CA VAL A 537 -6.38 -15.60 21.47
C VAL A 537 -5.67 -16.95 21.32
N THR A 538 -6.36 -17.97 20.80
CA THR A 538 -5.75 -19.27 20.48
C THR A 538 -4.71 -19.14 19.37
N GLY A 539 -4.91 -18.23 18.42
CA GLY A 539 -3.95 -17.95 17.34
C GLY A 539 -2.65 -17.25 17.76
N ILE A 540 -2.56 -16.75 19.00
CA ILE A 540 -1.33 -16.13 19.51
C ILE A 540 -0.27 -17.20 19.77
N VAL A 541 0.87 -17.08 19.08
CA VAL A 541 2.03 -17.97 19.19
C VAL A 541 3.18 -17.17 19.79
N THR A 542 3.75 -17.71 20.87
CA THR A 542 4.90 -17.13 21.58
C THR A 542 5.50 -18.17 22.51
N GLY A 543 6.79 -18.05 22.81
CA GLY A 543 7.47 -18.76 23.89
C GLY A 543 7.79 -17.86 25.08
N VAL A 544 7.37 -16.59 25.06
CA VAL A 544 7.58 -15.64 26.16
C VAL A 544 6.70 -16.08 27.35
N PRO A 545 7.28 -16.38 28.53
CA PRO A 545 6.53 -16.95 29.64
C PRO A 545 5.36 -16.06 30.12
N ASP A 546 5.60 -14.76 30.28
CA ASP A 546 4.57 -13.83 30.79
C ASP A 546 3.38 -13.69 29.83
N VAL A 547 3.66 -13.65 28.52
CA VAL A 547 2.61 -13.61 27.49
C VAL A 547 1.86 -14.93 27.44
N SER A 548 2.58 -16.06 27.53
CA SER A 548 1.98 -17.41 27.53
C SER A 548 1.07 -17.63 28.73
N ASN A 549 1.46 -17.15 29.91
CA ASN A 549 0.66 -17.20 31.13
C ASN A 549 -0.59 -16.33 31.00
N ALA A 550 -0.46 -15.06 30.57
CA ALA A 550 -1.59 -14.17 30.36
C ALA A 550 -2.59 -14.70 29.31
N ARG A 551 -2.08 -15.30 28.23
CA ARG A 551 -2.89 -15.98 27.21
C ARG A 551 -3.66 -17.16 27.80
N SER A 552 -3.02 -17.98 28.63
CA SER A 552 -3.66 -19.13 29.28
C SER A 552 -4.77 -18.69 30.24
N SER A 553 -4.55 -17.61 30.99
CA SER A 553 -5.60 -17.00 31.84
C SER A 553 -6.77 -16.50 31.01
N ALA A 554 -6.53 -15.75 29.93
CA ALA A 554 -7.57 -15.26 29.03
C ALA A 554 -8.38 -16.40 28.39
N LEU A 555 -7.72 -17.48 27.94
CA LEU A 555 -8.42 -18.66 27.40
C LEU A 555 -9.27 -19.37 28.46
N THR A 556 -8.79 -19.41 29.70
CA THR A 556 -9.54 -19.99 30.82
C THR A 556 -10.80 -19.18 31.11
N SER A 557 -10.70 -17.85 31.24
CA SER A 557 -11.86 -16.99 31.48
C SER A 557 -12.81 -16.97 30.29
N LEU A 558 -12.31 -17.03 29.05
CA LEU A 558 -13.14 -17.20 27.85
C LEU A 558 -13.97 -18.48 27.90
N GLN A 559 -13.34 -19.61 28.28
CA GLN A 559 -14.06 -20.87 28.46
C GLN A 559 -15.13 -20.77 29.56
N THR A 560 -14.83 -20.10 30.67
CA THR A 560 -15.81 -19.85 31.74
C THR A 560 -16.98 -19.00 31.24
N ALA A 561 -16.72 -17.93 30.49
CA ALA A 561 -17.75 -17.06 29.94
C ALA A 561 -18.62 -17.76 28.87
N GLU A 562 -18.03 -18.60 28.01
CA GLU A 562 -18.77 -19.44 27.07
C GLU A 562 -19.72 -20.40 27.80
N ASN A 563 -19.24 -21.07 28.85
CA ASN A 563 -20.06 -21.96 29.66
C ASN A 563 -21.21 -21.21 30.36
N ALA A 564 -20.94 -20.02 30.90
CA ALA A 564 -21.95 -19.15 31.51
C ALA A 564 -23.00 -18.67 30.50
N ALA A 565 -22.59 -18.40 29.26
CA ALA A 565 -23.49 -17.97 28.19
C ALA A 565 -24.28 -19.13 27.56
N ALA A 566 -23.88 -20.39 27.79
CA ALA A 566 -24.50 -21.59 27.22
C ALA A 566 -25.42 -22.36 28.19
N THR A 567 -25.76 -21.79 29.35
CA THR A 567 -26.59 -22.48 30.35
C THR A 567 -28.01 -22.77 29.82
N PRO A 568 -28.60 -23.93 30.15
CA PRO A 568 -29.96 -24.29 29.69
C PRO A 568 -31.04 -23.28 30.10
N VAL A 569 -30.85 -22.65 31.28
CA VAL A 569 -31.61 -21.48 31.73
C VAL A 569 -30.66 -20.30 31.69
N ALA A 570 -30.93 -19.31 30.85
CA ALA A 570 -30.05 -18.17 30.63
C ALA A 570 -29.85 -17.36 31.93
N ASN A 571 -28.60 -17.26 32.39
CA ASN A 571 -28.22 -16.36 33.48
C ASN A 571 -27.43 -15.18 32.91
N TYR A 572 -28.17 -14.15 32.48
CA TYR A 572 -27.58 -12.99 31.80
C TYR A 572 -26.57 -12.23 32.67
N ALA A 573 -26.83 -12.11 33.98
CA ALA A 573 -25.91 -11.46 34.91
C ALA A 573 -24.59 -12.23 35.07
N LEU A 574 -24.65 -13.57 35.10
CA LEU A 574 -23.45 -14.41 35.13
C LEU A 574 -22.66 -14.32 33.82
N ALA A 575 -23.34 -14.33 32.67
CA ALA A 575 -22.71 -14.15 31.37
C ALA A 575 -22.03 -12.78 31.26
N GLU A 576 -22.67 -11.70 31.73
CA GLU A 576 -22.10 -10.35 31.77
C GLU A 576 -20.89 -10.26 32.70
N ALA A 577 -21.01 -10.76 33.94
CA ALA A 577 -19.92 -10.73 34.92
C ALA A 577 -18.71 -11.55 34.45
N SER A 578 -18.94 -12.73 33.86
CA SER A 578 -17.87 -13.58 33.32
C SER A 578 -17.20 -12.92 32.11
N THR A 579 -17.95 -12.23 31.25
CA THR A 579 -17.40 -11.45 30.13
C THR A 579 -16.56 -10.26 30.61
N THR A 580 -16.93 -9.64 31.74
CA THR A 580 -16.12 -8.58 32.36
C THR A 580 -14.76 -9.11 32.82
N ALA A 581 -14.71 -10.31 33.40
CA ALA A 581 -13.46 -10.97 33.76
C ALA A 581 -12.59 -11.27 32.52
N VAL A 582 -13.19 -11.76 31.42
CA VAL A 582 -12.50 -11.95 30.14
C VAL A 582 -11.82 -10.67 29.66
N ILE A 583 -12.53 -9.53 29.69
CA ILE A 583 -11.98 -8.26 29.24
C ILE A 583 -10.78 -7.83 30.10
N ALA A 584 -10.83 -8.05 31.42
CA ALA A 584 -9.70 -7.76 32.31
C ALA A 584 -8.46 -8.64 31.99
N ASP A 585 -8.65 -9.93 31.73
CA ASP A 585 -7.57 -10.83 31.33
C ASP A 585 -7.02 -10.50 29.93
N LEU A 586 -7.88 -10.09 28.99
CA LEU A 586 -7.45 -9.59 27.68
C LEU A 586 -6.61 -8.33 27.81
N ASN A 587 -6.98 -7.38 28.67
CA ASN A 587 -6.18 -6.18 28.93
C ASN A 587 -4.80 -6.52 29.54
N THR A 588 -4.76 -7.54 30.41
CA THR A 588 -3.50 -8.05 30.96
C THR A 588 -2.63 -8.67 29.88
N LEU A 589 -3.21 -9.50 29.00
CA LEU A 589 -2.52 -10.08 27.84
C LEU A 589 -1.99 -9.00 26.90
N VAL A 590 -2.78 -7.97 26.59
CA VAL A 590 -2.35 -6.84 25.75
C VAL A 590 -1.18 -6.11 26.39
N THR A 591 -1.20 -5.91 27.70
CA THR A 591 -0.12 -5.26 28.45
C THR A 591 1.18 -6.09 28.41
N THR A 592 1.10 -7.41 28.59
CA THR A 592 2.30 -8.27 28.51
C THR A 592 2.87 -8.34 27.10
N ILE A 593 2.02 -8.35 26.07
CA ILE A 593 2.47 -8.23 24.67
C ILE A 593 3.16 -6.88 24.46
N SER A 594 2.57 -5.78 24.94
CA SER A 594 3.16 -4.44 24.81
C SER A 594 4.53 -4.33 25.48
N ASN A 595 4.69 -4.91 26.67
CA ASN A 595 5.98 -4.95 27.36
C ASN A 595 7.04 -5.72 26.55
N ASN A 596 6.65 -6.83 25.90
CA ASN A 596 7.56 -7.59 25.03
C ASN A 596 7.97 -6.78 23.79
N GLN A 597 7.09 -5.93 23.27
CA GLN A 597 7.38 -5.05 22.12
C GLN A 597 8.36 -3.93 22.43
N LEU A 598 8.54 -3.57 23.71
CA LEU A 598 9.58 -2.62 24.13
C LEU A 598 11.00 -3.23 24.02
N ILE A 599 11.08 -4.55 23.91
CA ILE A 599 12.32 -5.29 23.69
C ILE A 599 12.47 -5.54 22.20
N ASP A 600 13.65 -5.23 21.68
CA ASP A 600 13.96 -5.50 20.29
C ASP A 600 14.26 -6.98 20.07
N ASN A 601 13.23 -7.73 19.68
CA ASN A 601 13.29 -9.17 19.40
C ASN A 601 13.87 -9.52 18.03
N ASN A 602 14.44 -8.55 17.31
CA ASN A 602 15.11 -8.74 16.03
C ASN A 602 16.62 -8.81 16.21
N VAL A 603 17.19 -10.02 16.20
CA VAL A 603 18.62 -10.21 16.45
C VAL A 603 19.49 -9.58 15.36
N THR A 604 19.02 -9.60 14.11
CA THR A 604 19.69 -8.90 13.01
C THR A 604 19.80 -7.40 13.30
N HIS A 605 18.70 -6.77 13.72
CA HIS A 605 18.67 -5.33 14.01
C HIS A 605 19.53 -4.97 15.23
N THR A 606 19.43 -5.72 16.35
CA THR A 606 20.26 -5.48 17.53
C THR A 606 21.74 -5.67 17.25
N SER A 607 22.09 -6.62 16.38
CA SER A 607 23.48 -6.87 15.97
C SER A 607 24.02 -5.76 15.08
N LEU A 608 23.23 -5.27 14.11
CA LEU A 608 23.58 -4.10 13.30
C LEU A 608 23.81 -2.86 14.16
N ILE A 609 22.94 -2.59 15.14
CA ILE A 609 23.14 -1.47 16.09
C ILE A 609 24.49 -1.58 16.79
N ALA A 610 24.78 -2.74 17.37
CA ALA A 610 26.01 -2.97 18.11
C ALA A 610 27.25 -2.82 17.21
N ALA A 611 27.22 -3.41 16.01
CA ALA A 611 28.33 -3.37 15.05
C ALA A 611 28.56 -1.95 14.51
N ILE A 612 27.51 -1.20 14.17
CA ILE A 612 27.61 0.19 13.72
C ILE A 612 28.21 1.08 14.80
N ILE A 613 27.78 0.95 16.06
CA ILE A 613 28.34 1.72 17.19
C ILE A 613 29.83 1.40 17.37
N ALA A 614 30.20 0.11 17.30
CA ALA A 614 31.59 -0.33 17.40
C ALA A 614 32.43 0.28 16.28
N TYR A 615 31.96 0.21 15.03
CA TYR A 615 32.61 0.80 13.87
C TYR A 615 32.78 2.32 14.01
N GLN A 616 31.75 3.05 14.39
CA GLN A 616 31.82 4.51 14.60
C GLN A 616 32.83 4.88 15.68
N THR A 617 32.89 4.08 16.75
CA THR A 617 33.88 4.23 17.82
C THR A 617 35.29 4.01 17.28
N LYS A 618 35.54 2.91 16.55
CA LYS A 618 36.87 2.60 15.98
C LYS A 618 37.30 3.58 14.90
N ARG A 619 36.36 4.09 14.10
CA ARG A 619 36.60 5.18 13.14
C ARG A 619 37.07 6.45 13.84
N THR A 620 36.44 6.80 14.96
CA THR A 620 36.79 7.97 15.77
C THR A 620 38.17 7.81 16.40
N GLU A 621 38.44 6.66 17.04
CA GLU A 621 39.75 6.34 17.62
C GLU A 621 40.87 6.41 16.57
N PHE A 622 40.67 5.78 15.41
CA PHE A 622 41.63 5.82 14.31
C PHE A 622 41.88 7.27 13.83
N THR A 623 40.81 8.03 13.58
CA THR A 623 40.90 9.42 13.10
C THR A 623 41.67 10.29 14.09
N GLN A 624 41.39 10.16 15.38
CA GLN A 624 42.05 10.92 16.43
C GLN A 624 43.56 10.64 16.46
N VAL A 625 43.96 9.38 16.40
CA VAL A 625 45.38 8.98 16.43
C VAL A 625 46.10 9.41 15.15
N ASP A 626 45.46 9.23 14.00
CA ASP A 626 46.05 9.48 12.69
C ASP A 626 46.20 10.99 12.36
N THR A 627 45.38 11.85 13.00
CA THR A 627 45.40 13.32 12.83
C THR A 627 46.00 14.07 14.02
N ALA A 628 46.48 13.38 15.04
CA ALA A 628 47.08 14.01 16.22
C ALA A 628 48.27 14.91 15.86
N SER A 629 48.54 15.90 16.70
CA SER A 629 49.66 16.83 16.54
C SER A 629 50.56 16.82 17.79
N PRO A 630 51.83 16.37 17.70
CA PRO A 630 52.47 15.79 16.51
C PRO A 630 51.88 14.42 16.14
N ARG A 631 51.85 14.10 14.85
CA ARG A 631 51.33 12.80 14.37
C ARG A 631 52.23 11.67 14.89
N PRO A 632 51.67 10.59 15.49
CA PRO A 632 52.43 9.46 15.97
C PRO A 632 53.25 8.77 14.88
N VAL A 633 54.22 7.96 15.30
CA VAL A 633 55.02 7.13 14.40
C VAL A 633 54.10 6.18 13.64
N GLN A 634 54.29 6.04 12.33
CA GLN A 634 53.35 5.33 11.43
C GLN A 634 53.00 3.90 11.89
N LYS A 635 53.93 3.18 12.53
CA LYS A 635 53.71 1.83 13.06
C LYS A 635 52.74 1.79 14.25
N THR A 636 52.67 2.84 15.07
CA THR A 636 51.79 2.88 16.24
C THR A 636 50.33 3.12 15.86
N ILE A 637 50.06 3.51 14.62
CA ILE A 637 48.72 3.76 14.07
C ILE A 637 48.09 2.44 13.58
N THR A 638 48.91 1.48 13.12
CA THR A 638 48.46 0.22 12.53
C THR A 638 47.41 -0.53 13.37
N PRO A 639 47.54 -0.69 14.70
CA PRO A 639 46.52 -1.38 15.50
C PRO A 639 45.13 -0.73 15.44
N TYR A 640 45.05 0.60 15.35
CA TYR A 640 43.78 1.32 15.24
C TYR A 640 43.13 1.12 13.88
N ALA A 641 43.95 1.09 12.80
CA ALA A 641 43.46 0.77 11.46
C ALA A 641 42.92 -0.67 11.41
N THR A 642 43.64 -1.64 11.99
CA THR A 642 43.18 -3.04 12.08
C THR A 642 41.86 -3.17 12.84
N LEU A 643 41.72 -2.48 13.99
CA LEU A 643 40.46 -2.51 14.75
C LEU A 643 39.29 -1.89 13.97
N LEU A 644 39.54 -0.85 13.18
CA LEU A 644 38.55 -0.25 12.28
C LEU A 644 38.17 -1.23 11.16
N GLY A 645 39.14 -1.89 10.52
CA GLY A 645 38.89 -2.93 9.51
C GLY A 645 38.04 -4.07 10.05
N ASN A 646 38.43 -4.63 11.21
CA ASN A 646 37.65 -5.68 11.87
C ASN A 646 36.21 -5.26 12.16
N ALA A 647 35.99 -4.03 12.65
CA ALA A 647 34.64 -3.51 12.89
C ALA A 647 33.85 -3.30 11.59
N ALA A 648 34.50 -3.00 10.47
CA ALA A 648 33.85 -2.95 9.15
C ALA A 648 33.44 -4.36 8.68
N VAL A 649 34.31 -5.36 8.88
CA VAL A 649 34.02 -6.77 8.57
C VAL A 649 32.82 -7.29 9.36
N ASP A 650 32.67 -6.91 10.64
CA ASP A 650 31.51 -7.33 11.45
C ASP A 650 30.17 -6.85 10.85
N ILE A 651 30.14 -5.64 10.28
CA ILE A 651 28.94 -5.12 9.60
C ILE A 651 28.76 -5.79 8.23
N ASP A 652 29.86 -6.02 7.51
CA ASP A 652 29.88 -6.65 6.19
C ASP A 652 29.28 -8.07 6.23
N ILE A 653 29.56 -8.83 7.29
CA ILE A 653 28.92 -10.14 7.55
C ILE A 653 27.39 -10.00 7.49
N TRP A 654 26.82 -9.02 8.20
CA TRP A 654 25.37 -8.81 8.22
C TRP A 654 24.84 -8.32 6.87
N ALA A 655 25.53 -7.38 6.21
CA ALA A 655 25.14 -6.89 4.89
C ALA A 655 25.05 -8.05 3.87
N LYS A 656 26.05 -8.94 3.85
CA LYS A 656 26.06 -10.12 2.97
C LYS A 656 24.93 -11.10 3.26
N ILE A 657 24.67 -11.40 4.53
CA ILE A 657 23.59 -12.32 4.92
C ILE A 657 22.23 -11.73 4.54
N ILE A 658 22.03 -10.44 4.77
CA ILE A 658 20.80 -9.72 4.41
C ILE A 658 20.60 -9.73 2.89
N SER A 659 21.64 -9.39 2.11
CA SER A 659 21.58 -9.41 0.65
C SER A 659 21.28 -10.82 0.12
N ALA A 660 21.98 -11.84 0.64
CA ALA A 660 21.77 -13.23 0.24
C ALA A 660 20.34 -13.72 0.54
N ASN A 661 19.81 -13.42 1.73
CA ASN A 661 18.43 -13.76 2.08
C ASN A 661 17.44 -13.06 1.15
N ALA A 662 17.60 -11.75 0.94
CA ALA A 662 16.71 -10.97 0.08
C ALA A 662 16.73 -11.46 -1.38
N ALA A 663 17.90 -11.88 -1.89
CA ALA A 663 18.07 -12.47 -3.22
C ALA A 663 17.32 -13.81 -3.38
N LEU A 664 17.09 -14.54 -2.29
CA LEU A 664 16.29 -15.78 -2.28
C LEU A 664 14.79 -15.49 -2.13
N VAL A 665 14.42 -14.52 -1.29
CA VAL A 665 13.02 -14.17 -1.01
C VAL A 665 12.35 -13.54 -2.23
N ALA A 666 13.02 -12.62 -2.93
CA ALA A 666 12.45 -11.91 -4.08
C ALA A 666 11.87 -12.84 -5.18
N PRO A 667 12.61 -13.83 -5.72
CA PRO A 667 12.10 -14.71 -6.78
C PRO A 667 10.98 -15.66 -6.31
N LEU A 668 10.98 -16.08 -5.04
CA LEU A 668 9.88 -16.87 -4.48
C LEU A 668 8.60 -16.04 -4.35
N ALA A 669 8.74 -14.75 -4.05
CA ALA A 669 7.63 -13.82 -3.90
C ALA A 669 7.04 -13.41 -5.27
N LYS A 670 7.85 -12.93 -6.22
CA LYS A 670 7.34 -12.40 -7.51
C LYS A 670 8.33 -12.51 -8.69
N ALA A 671 9.53 -11.95 -8.55
CA ALA A 671 10.48 -11.80 -9.66
C ALA A 671 11.93 -11.83 -9.15
N ASN A 672 12.89 -11.97 -10.06
CA ASN A 672 14.30 -11.84 -9.69
C ASN A 672 14.59 -10.44 -9.14
N SER A 673 15.55 -10.34 -8.21
CA SER A 673 15.99 -9.04 -7.69
C SER A 673 16.59 -8.18 -8.80
N VAL A 674 16.29 -6.89 -8.79
CA VAL A 674 16.86 -5.93 -9.75
C VAL A 674 18.11 -5.25 -9.19
N THR A 675 18.95 -4.73 -10.08
CA THR A 675 20.13 -3.93 -9.71
C THR A 675 19.72 -2.62 -9.02
N ALA A 676 20.66 -2.01 -8.29
CA ALA A 676 20.44 -0.72 -7.64
C ALA A 676 19.87 0.33 -8.62
N ASN A 677 18.99 1.21 -8.13
CA ASN A 677 18.32 2.27 -8.88
C ASN A 677 17.40 1.82 -10.03
N THR A 678 17.11 0.53 -10.15
CA THR A 678 16.09 0.02 -11.07
C THR A 678 14.76 -0.10 -10.33
N ASP A 679 13.65 0.31 -10.95
CA ASP A 679 12.32 0.12 -10.36
C ASP A 679 11.97 -1.38 -10.33
N PRO A 680 11.82 -2.01 -9.15
CA PRO A 680 11.46 -3.42 -9.07
C PRO A 680 10.05 -3.70 -9.63
N SER A 681 9.18 -2.68 -9.73
CA SER A 681 7.81 -2.84 -10.24
C SER A 681 7.75 -3.33 -11.69
N GLU A 682 8.80 -3.05 -12.48
CA GLU A 682 8.94 -3.45 -13.88
C GLU A 682 9.62 -4.83 -14.07
N ALA A 683 10.03 -5.50 -13.00
CA ALA A 683 10.72 -6.78 -13.08
C ALA A 683 9.82 -7.88 -13.67
N ALA A 684 10.40 -8.73 -14.52
CA ALA A 684 9.69 -9.85 -15.15
C ALA A 684 9.20 -10.85 -14.10
N VAL A 685 7.88 -11.00 -14.00
CA VAL A 685 7.20 -11.91 -13.07
C VAL A 685 7.54 -13.37 -13.39
N LEU A 686 7.89 -14.15 -12.36
CA LEU A 686 8.21 -15.57 -12.49
C LEU A 686 6.96 -16.45 -12.34
N ASP A 687 6.79 -17.42 -13.25
CA ASP A 687 5.63 -18.33 -13.28
C ASP A 687 5.48 -19.19 -12.01
N THR A 688 6.59 -19.50 -11.34
CA THR A 688 6.60 -20.30 -10.11
C THR A 688 6.44 -19.48 -8.84
N SER A 689 6.37 -18.14 -8.93
CA SER A 689 6.28 -17.26 -7.77
C SER A 689 4.89 -17.29 -7.13
N ALA A 690 4.83 -16.98 -5.83
CA ALA A 690 3.57 -16.86 -5.10
C ALA A 690 2.65 -15.78 -5.72
N TYR A 691 3.19 -14.64 -6.14
CA TYR A 691 2.44 -13.57 -6.78
C TYR A 691 1.74 -14.03 -8.07
N LYS A 692 2.47 -14.73 -8.94
CA LYS A 692 1.95 -15.18 -10.24
C LYS A 692 0.89 -16.26 -10.07
N LEU A 693 1.15 -17.26 -9.24
CA LEU A 693 0.18 -18.32 -8.94
C LEU A 693 -1.08 -17.78 -8.26
N ALA A 694 -0.95 -16.75 -7.40
CA ALA A 694 -2.11 -16.06 -6.83
C ALA A 694 -2.89 -15.28 -7.90
N SER A 695 -2.20 -14.61 -8.82
CA SER A 695 -2.84 -13.89 -9.93
C SER A 695 -3.60 -14.84 -10.86
N ASP A 696 -3.02 -15.99 -11.17
CA ASP A 696 -3.64 -17.01 -12.03
C ASP A 696 -4.84 -17.67 -11.33
N ALA A 697 -4.72 -18.01 -10.05
CA ALA A 697 -5.84 -18.52 -9.25
C ALA A 697 -6.97 -17.49 -9.11
N LEU A 698 -6.66 -16.20 -9.02
CA LEU A 698 -7.69 -15.15 -8.98
C LEU A 698 -8.37 -14.99 -10.35
N ALA A 699 -7.61 -15.09 -11.44
CA ALA A 699 -8.14 -15.05 -12.79
C ALA A 699 -9.12 -16.22 -13.03
N SER A 700 -8.80 -17.43 -12.57
CA SER A 700 -9.68 -18.62 -12.68
C SER A 700 -10.97 -18.54 -11.83
N ILE A 701 -11.11 -17.51 -11.01
CA ILE A 701 -12.34 -17.19 -10.28
C ILE A 701 -13.12 -16.09 -10.99
N THR A 702 -12.43 -15.00 -11.33
CA THR A 702 -13.06 -13.72 -11.69
C THR A 702 -13.27 -13.53 -13.19
N GLY A 703 -12.61 -14.31 -14.04
CA GLY A 703 -12.70 -14.17 -15.49
C GLY A 703 -14.06 -14.52 -16.08
N LYS A 704 -14.28 -14.10 -17.33
CA LYS A 704 -15.49 -14.44 -18.09
C LYS A 704 -15.45 -15.91 -18.49
N ASN A 705 -16.47 -16.67 -18.11
CA ASN A 705 -16.55 -18.13 -18.23
C ASN A 705 -15.61 -18.89 -17.27
N GLU A 706 -15.21 -18.26 -16.18
CA GLU A 706 -14.45 -18.90 -15.11
C GLU A 706 -15.36 -19.39 -13.98
N SER A 707 -14.77 -19.98 -12.94
CA SER A 707 -15.48 -20.75 -11.92
C SER A 707 -16.66 -20.01 -11.28
N ALA A 708 -16.53 -18.72 -10.92
CA ALA A 708 -17.65 -17.97 -10.35
C ALA A 708 -18.78 -17.78 -11.38
N SER A 709 -18.47 -17.39 -12.61
CA SER A 709 -19.48 -17.15 -13.64
C SER A 709 -20.20 -18.45 -14.06
N LEU A 710 -19.47 -19.56 -14.17
CA LEU A 710 -20.02 -20.87 -14.55
C LEU A 710 -20.83 -21.49 -13.41
N LEU A 711 -20.39 -21.34 -12.17
CA LEU A 711 -21.14 -21.76 -11.01
C LEU A 711 -22.42 -20.93 -10.86
N GLN A 712 -22.37 -19.61 -11.10
CA GLN A 712 -23.56 -18.77 -11.12
C GLN A 712 -24.53 -19.18 -12.22
N ALA A 713 -24.04 -19.49 -13.43
CA ALA A 713 -24.87 -19.99 -14.53
C ALA A 713 -25.55 -21.33 -14.19
N TYR A 714 -24.88 -22.20 -13.43
CA TYR A 714 -25.50 -23.43 -12.91
C TYR A 714 -26.56 -23.15 -11.84
N ILE A 715 -26.32 -22.20 -10.93
CA ILE A 715 -27.30 -21.78 -9.91
C ILE A 715 -28.56 -21.19 -10.58
N ASP A 716 -28.38 -20.29 -11.54
CA ASP A 716 -29.47 -19.60 -12.23
C ASP A 716 -30.23 -20.52 -13.19
N SER A 717 -29.55 -21.51 -13.78
CA SER A 717 -30.11 -22.45 -14.75
C SER A 717 -29.51 -23.85 -14.59
N PRO A 718 -30.03 -24.66 -13.65
CA PRO A 718 -29.50 -25.99 -13.38
C PRO A 718 -29.67 -26.95 -14.57
N SER A 719 -28.55 -27.44 -15.11
CA SER A 719 -28.52 -28.47 -16.16
C SER A 719 -27.24 -29.30 -16.05
N ALA A 720 -27.23 -30.54 -16.58
CA ALA A 720 -26.04 -31.40 -16.56
C ALA A 720 -24.82 -30.74 -17.26
N ASN A 721 -25.06 -29.98 -18.33
CA ASN A 721 -24.02 -29.25 -19.04
C ASN A 721 -23.42 -28.10 -18.20
N ASN A 722 -24.27 -27.28 -17.57
CA ASN A 722 -23.80 -26.18 -16.71
C ASN A 722 -23.10 -26.73 -15.46
N GLN A 723 -23.59 -27.84 -14.90
CA GLN A 723 -22.96 -28.53 -13.79
C GLN A 723 -21.56 -29.03 -14.16
N ALA A 724 -21.40 -29.71 -15.30
CA ALA A 724 -20.11 -30.21 -15.75
C ALA A 724 -19.09 -29.08 -15.95
N LYS A 725 -19.51 -27.96 -16.57
CA LYS A 725 -18.65 -26.77 -16.75
C LYS A 725 -18.21 -26.17 -15.41
N ALA A 726 -19.14 -26.00 -14.46
CA ALA A 726 -18.82 -25.48 -13.14
C ALA A 726 -17.86 -26.40 -12.38
N ILE A 727 -18.04 -27.73 -12.45
CA ILE A 727 -17.15 -28.71 -11.83
C ILE A 727 -15.74 -28.62 -12.41
N THR A 728 -15.59 -28.57 -13.73
CA THR A 728 -14.28 -28.45 -14.39
C THR A 728 -13.56 -27.17 -13.97
N ALA A 729 -14.24 -26.02 -14.00
CA ALA A 729 -13.64 -24.74 -13.61
C ALA A 729 -13.27 -24.67 -12.12
N LEU A 730 -14.07 -25.28 -11.24
CA LEU A 730 -13.74 -25.40 -9.81
C LEU A 730 -12.52 -26.31 -9.57
N ALA A 731 -12.37 -27.39 -10.36
CA ALA A 731 -11.21 -28.27 -10.28
C ALA A 731 -9.92 -27.56 -10.71
N GLU A 732 -9.97 -26.77 -11.79
CA GLU A 732 -8.86 -25.93 -12.24
C GLU A 732 -8.47 -24.88 -11.19
N THR A 733 -9.46 -24.18 -10.62
CA THR A 733 -9.23 -23.23 -9.52
C THR A 733 -8.58 -23.91 -8.31
N THR A 734 -9.04 -25.10 -7.94
CA THR A 734 -8.48 -25.86 -6.82
C THR A 734 -7.03 -26.27 -7.09
N ALA A 735 -6.70 -26.68 -8.31
CA ALA A 735 -5.33 -27.02 -8.70
C ALA A 735 -4.39 -25.81 -8.58
N LEU A 736 -4.81 -24.64 -9.09
CA LEU A 736 -4.04 -23.39 -8.98
C LEU A 736 -3.84 -22.96 -7.52
N VAL A 737 -4.86 -23.11 -6.67
CA VAL A 737 -4.74 -22.81 -5.24
C VAL A 737 -3.78 -23.75 -4.52
N ASN A 738 -3.73 -25.03 -4.90
CA ASN A 738 -2.73 -25.97 -4.35
C ASN A 738 -1.30 -25.61 -4.77
N SER A 739 -1.11 -25.16 -6.02
CA SER A 739 0.18 -24.62 -6.48
C SER A 739 0.56 -23.35 -5.72
N LEU A 740 -0.38 -22.43 -5.51
CA LEU A 740 -0.17 -21.23 -4.69
C LEU A 740 0.23 -21.59 -3.25
N LEU A 741 -0.47 -22.53 -2.61
CA LEU A 741 -0.13 -23.00 -1.27
C LEU A 741 1.31 -23.56 -1.24
N THR A 742 1.71 -24.31 -2.25
CA THR A 742 3.08 -24.84 -2.36
C THR A 742 4.10 -23.71 -2.45
N ALA A 743 3.87 -22.71 -3.31
CA ALA A 743 4.75 -21.56 -3.47
C ALA A 743 4.80 -20.68 -2.21
N ALA A 744 3.67 -20.45 -1.55
CA ALA A 744 3.61 -19.69 -0.30
C ALA A 744 4.37 -20.40 0.84
N ASN A 745 4.29 -21.73 0.95
CA ASN A 745 5.09 -22.49 1.91
C ASN A 745 6.59 -22.46 1.58
N ALA A 746 6.96 -22.45 0.30
CA ALA A 746 8.36 -22.28 -0.10
C ALA A 746 8.89 -20.88 0.26
N LEU A 747 8.06 -19.84 0.11
CA LEU A 747 8.38 -18.47 0.52
C LEU A 747 8.52 -18.30 2.03
N ASP A 748 7.77 -19.06 2.84
CA ASP A 748 7.85 -19.02 4.30
C ASP A 748 9.23 -19.46 4.83
N SER A 749 9.89 -20.40 4.15
CA SER A 749 11.15 -20.98 4.62
C SER A 749 12.31 -19.97 4.80
N PRO A 750 12.62 -19.07 3.84
CA PRO A 750 13.63 -18.04 4.04
C PRO A 750 13.10 -16.79 4.75
N LEU A 751 11.79 -16.65 4.94
CA LEU A 751 11.16 -15.47 5.50
C LEU A 751 11.05 -15.58 7.02
N SER A 752 12.07 -15.09 7.72
CA SER A 752 12.00 -14.92 9.17
C SER A 752 11.91 -13.46 9.56
N GLY A 753 11.01 -13.15 10.49
CA GLY A 753 10.77 -11.78 10.91
C GLY A 753 10.03 -11.65 12.23
N THR A 754 9.96 -10.42 12.70
CA THR A 754 9.22 -9.99 13.88
C THR A 754 8.33 -8.81 13.50
N THR A 755 7.76 -8.14 14.50
CA THR A 755 6.96 -6.94 14.32
C THR A 755 7.69 -5.91 13.46
N ALA A 756 6.99 -5.41 12.45
CA ALA A 756 7.47 -4.40 11.53
C ALA A 756 6.91 -3.03 11.93
N THR A 757 7.74 -1.99 11.93
CA THR A 757 7.27 -0.62 12.25
C THR A 757 6.67 0.09 11.03
N ALA A 758 7.03 -0.33 9.81
CA ALA A 758 6.56 0.26 8.56
C ALA A 758 6.65 -0.74 7.39
N PHE A 759 5.88 -1.83 7.43
CA PHE A 759 5.80 -2.79 6.32
C PHE A 759 4.86 -2.26 5.22
N PRO A 760 5.12 -2.50 3.91
CA PRO A 760 4.21 -2.10 2.85
C PRO A 760 2.78 -2.60 3.09
N ILE A 761 1.79 -1.76 2.77
CA ILE A 761 0.40 -2.12 3.04
C ILE A 761 -0.05 -3.28 2.16
N VAL A 762 -0.69 -4.25 2.80
CA VAL A 762 -1.40 -5.33 2.13
C VAL A 762 -2.87 -4.97 2.06
N TRP A 763 -3.33 -4.59 0.87
CA TRP A 763 -4.75 -4.30 0.65
C TRP A 763 -5.56 -5.59 0.50
N TYR A 764 -6.61 -5.76 1.31
CA TYR A 764 -7.45 -6.98 1.32
C TYR A 764 -8.57 -6.99 0.27
N SER A 765 -8.66 -5.99 -0.60
CA SER A 765 -9.73 -5.89 -1.60
C SER A 765 -9.20 -5.41 -2.94
N SER A 766 -9.70 -5.99 -4.03
CA SER A 766 -9.38 -5.57 -5.40
C SER A 766 -9.87 -4.15 -5.72
N ARG A 767 -10.78 -3.58 -4.90
CA ARG A 767 -11.12 -2.14 -5.00
C ARG A 767 -9.96 -1.22 -4.68
N CYS A 768 -8.91 -1.73 -4.06
CA CYS A 768 -7.72 -0.97 -3.75
C CYS A 768 -6.61 -1.16 -4.79
N ASP A 769 -6.84 -1.94 -5.85
CA ASP A 769 -5.82 -2.27 -6.85
C ASP A 769 -5.27 -1.02 -7.57
N PHE A 770 -6.07 0.05 -7.63
CA PHE A 770 -5.65 1.35 -8.16
C PHE A 770 -4.55 2.04 -7.33
N MET A 771 -4.20 1.52 -6.15
CA MET A 771 -3.11 2.04 -5.31
C MET A 771 -1.89 1.13 -5.30
N LEU A 772 -1.93 0.00 -6.01
CA LEU A 772 -0.79 -0.91 -6.07
C LEU A 772 0.42 -0.24 -6.76
N PRO A 773 1.65 -0.68 -6.49
CA PRO A 773 2.89 0.00 -6.90
C PRO A 773 3.10 0.05 -8.42
N THR A 774 2.43 -0.80 -9.20
CA THR A 774 2.44 -0.74 -10.67
C THR A 774 1.91 0.61 -11.13
N ALA A 775 2.62 1.27 -12.06
CA ALA A 775 2.22 2.56 -12.62
C ALA A 775 0.72 2.57 -12.96
N ASN A 776 -0.05 3.34 -12.19
CA ASN A 776 -1.49 3.45 -12.31
C ASN A 776 -1.89 4.92 -12.17
N TRP A 777 -3.17 5.18 -12.41
CA TRP A 777 -3.68 6.54 -12.39
C TRP A 777 -3.51 7.27 -11.05
N TRP A 778 -3.38 6.55 -9.93
CA TRP A 778 -3.19 7.13 -8.61
C TRP A 778 -1.79 7.67 -8.42
N SER A 779 -0.78 6.84 -8.67
CA SER A 779 0.63 7.22 -8.53
C SER A 779 1.06 8.20 -9.62
N SER A 780 0.71 7.94 -10.89
CA SER A 780 1.11 8.79 -12.00
C SER A 780 0.50 10.19 -11.93
N ASN A 781 -0.74 10.32 -11.42
CA ASN A 781 -1.38 11.63 -11.21
C ASN A 781 -1.11 12.23 -9.83
N GLN A 782 -0.30 11.57 -8.99
CA GLN A 782 0.11 12.08 -7.68
C GLN A 782 -1.07 12.37 -6.72
N TRP A 783 -2.17 11.63 -6.82
CA TRP A 783 -3.36 11.83 -5.97
C TRP A 783 -3.09 11.63 -4.49
N ALA A 784 -2.08 10.82 -4.13
CA ALA A 784 -1.64 10.63 -2.74
C ALA A 784 -1.27 11.96 -2.04
N ASN A 785 -0.86 12.99 -2.78
CA ASN A 785 -0.43 14.27 -2.23
C ASN A 785 -1.60 15.18 -1.78
N THR A 786 -2.80 14.94 -2.31
CA THR A 786 -3.97 15.81 -2.10
C THR A 786 -5.16 15.07 -1.51
N VAL A 787 -5.08 13.75 -1.32
CA VAL A 787 -6.18 12.94 -0.79
C VAL A 787 -5.89 12.48 0.65
N PHE A 788 -6.87 12.69 1.51
CA PHE A 788 -6.83 12.42 2.94
C PHE A 788 -8.05 11.59 3.37
N TYR A 789 -7.97 10.98 4.54
CA TYR A 789 -9.13 10.37 5.18
C TYR A 789 -9.06 10.45 6.69
N GLN A 790 -10.24 10.39 7.30
CA GLN A 790 -10.42 10.22 8.73
C GLN A 790 -11.22 8.96 9.01
N ILE A 791 -10.79 8.17 9.99
CA ILE A 791 -11.56 7.03 10.51
C ILE A 791 -12.11 7.39 11.90
N SER A 792 -13.34 6.96 12.21
CA SER A 792 -13.97 7.18 13.51
C SER A 792 -13.39 6.30 14.62
N GLY A 793 -12.73 5.21 14.21
CA GLY A 793 -12.28 4.12 15.05
C GLY A 793 -11.37 3.19 14.24
N ALA A 794 -10.59 2.35 14.93
CA ALA A 794 -9.62 1.45 14.29
C ALA A 794 -10.30 0.33 13.50
N THR A 795 -11.55 -0.01 13.83
CA THR A 795 -12.29 -1.13 13.23
C THR A 795 -13.68 -0.69 12.80
N MET A 796 -14.21 -1.30 11.73
CA MET A 796 -15.58 -1.03 11.29
C MET A 796 -16.65 -1.61 12.23
N ALA A 797 -16.28 -2.46 13.20
CA ALA A 797 -17.19 -2.94 14.23
C ALA A 797 -17.60 -1.83 15.20
N GLN A 798 -16.76 -0.79 15.35
CA GLN A 798 -17.10 0.38 16.15
C GLN A 798 -18.19 1.22 15.44
N PRO A 799 -19.11 1.86 16.20
CA PRO A 799 -20.05 2.83 15.63
C PRO A 799 -19.30 4.01 14.99
N GLY A 800 -19.86 4.55 13.90
CA GLY A 800 -19.34 5.79 13.32
C GLY A 800 -19.66 7.00 14.19
N THR A 801 -18.73 7.95 14.25
CA THR A 801 -18.84 9.18 15.06
C THR A 801 -18.60 10.45 14.25
N LEU A 802 -18.20 10.32 12.98
CA LEU A 802 -17.90 11.45 12.12
C LEU A 802 -19.20 12.06 11.58
N THR A 803 -19.24 13.38 11.50
CA THR A 803 -20.39 14.13 10.99
C THR A 803 -20.00 15.01 9.82
N VAL A 804 -20.90 15.18 8.86
CA VAL A 804 -20.74 16.13 7.76
C VAL A 804 -21.91 17.11 7.81
N ASN A 805 -21.59 18.41 7.85
CA ASN A 805 -22.57 19.49 8.04
C ASN A 805 -23.47 19.26 9.28
N GLY A 806 -22.88 18.72 10.36
CA GLY A 806 -23.59 18.43 11.62
C GLY A 806 -24.51 17.21 11.59
N THR A 807 -24.46 16.39 10.52
CA THR A 807 -25.34 15.22 10.36
C THR A 807 -24.54 13.93 10.12
N GLY A 808 -25.18 12.79 10.37
CA GLY A 808 -24.62 11.46 10.12
C GLY A 808 -23.81 10.88 11.28
N ASN A 809 -23.39 9.63 11.12
CA ASN A 809 -22.55 8.86 12.05
C ASN A 809 -21.60 8.01 11.20
N TYR A 810 -20.75 8.68 10.42
CA TYR A 810 -19.89 8.04 9.44
C TYR A 810 -18.68 7.39 10.12
N ARG A 811 -18.26 6.24 9.58
CA ARG A 811 -17.05 5.53 10.04
C ARG A 811 -15.79 6.04 9.36
N VAL A 812 -15.92 6.50 8.12
CA VAL A 812 -14.83 7.01 7.31
C VAL A 812 -15.34 8.23 6.57
N VAL A 813 -14.55 9.29 6.58
CA VAL A 813 -14.71 10.44 5.69
C VAL A 813 -13.42 10.56 4.89
N THR A 814 -13.53 10.55 3.56
CA THR A 814 -12.42 10.77 2.64
C THR A 814 -12.55 12.15 2.01
N LEU A 815 -11.42 12.80 1.75
CA LEU A 815 -11.36 14.15 1.26
C LEU A 815 -10.30 14.26 0.17
N ALA A 816 -10.62 14.92 -0.93
CA ALA A 816 -9.65 15.42 -1.88
C ALA A 816 -9.58 16.94 -1.72
N ALA A 817 -8.37 17.44 -1.48
CA ALA A 817 -8.07 18.87 -1.50
C ALA A 817 -8.17 19.35 -2.95
N GLY A 818 -8.88 20.46 -3.16
CA GLY A 818 -8.92 21.09 -4.48
C GLY A 818 -7.63 21.84 -4.77
N ARG A 819 -7.63 22.63 -5.87
CA ARG A 819 -6.50 23.51 -6.21
C ARG A 819 -6.11 24.40 -5.04
N THR A 820 -4.85 24.81 -4.96
CA THR A 820 -4.44 25.85 -4.01
C THR A 820 -5.33 27.10 -4.12
N LEU A 821 -5.88 27.52 -2.97
CA LEU A 821 -6.63 28.77 -2.82
C LEU A 821 -5.73 29.90 -2.31
N ALA A 822 -6.22 31.14 -2.35
CA ALA A 822 -5.47 32.29 -1.87
C ALA A 822 -5.08 32.12 -0.39
N GLY A 823 -3.78 32.27 -0.09
CA GLY A 823 -3.23 32.08 1.26
C GLY A 823 -2.77 30.66 1.59
N GLN A 824 -3.05 29.68 0.72
CA GLN A 824 -2.46 28.34 0.84
C GLN A 824 -1.11 28.28 0.11
N THR A 825 -0.19 27.52 0.68
CA THR A 825 1.08 27.16 0.02
C THR A 825 1.35 25.70 0.34
N ARG A 826 1.46 24.86 -0.68
CA ARG A 826 1.86 23.45 -0.49
C ARG A 826 3.30 23.45 0.03
N GLY A 827 3.54 22.84 1.18
CA GLY A 827 4.88 22.86 1.79
C GLY A 827 4.88 22.52 3.28
N PRO A 828 4.41 23.41 4.17
CA PRO A 828 4.30 23.07 5.58
C PRO A 828 3.35 21.88 5.75
N MET A 829 3.82 20.84 6.45
CA MET A 829 3.02 19.65 6.76
C MET A 829 1.97 19.97 7.84
N ASN A 830 0.99 20.78 7.48
CA ASN A 830 -0.22 21.01 8.26
C ASN A 830 -1.44 21.01 7.34
N VAL A 831 -2.61 20.71 7.92
CA VAL A 831 -3.86 20.50 7.20
C VAL A 831 -4.37 21.77 6.52
N ALA A 832 -4.09 22.96 7.05
CA ALA A 832 -4.55 24.25 6.51
C ALA A 832 -3.84 24.64 5.21
N ALA A 833 -2.71 23.99 4.88
CA ALA A 833 -2.07 24.11 3.58
C ALA A 833 -2.86 23.41 2.45
N PHE A 834 -3.85 22.59 2.81
CA PHE A 834 -4.61 21.73 1.89
C PHE A 834 -6.11 21.95 1.94
N LEU A 835 -6.68 22.07 3.15
CA LEU A 835 -8.13 22.06 3.36
C LEU A 835 -8.63 23.43 3.86
N GLU A 836 -9.95 23.63 3.87
CA GLU A 836 -10.59 24.88 4.31
C GLU A 836 -11.63 24.71 5.42
N GLY A 837 -11.95 25.81 6.11
CA GLY A 837 -12.99 25.87 7.14
C GLY A 837 -12.76 24.85 8.25
N ILE A 838 -13.82 24.12 8.64
CA ILE A 838 -13.74 23.08 9.68
C ILE A 838 -12.85 21.91 9.25
N ASN A 839 -12.68 21.65 7.95
CA ASN A 839 -11.85 20.55 7.46
C ASN A 839 -10.36 20.82 7.76
N ALA A 840 -9.97 22.09 7.84
CA ALA A 840 -8.63 22.58 8.21
C ALA A 840 -8.37 22.65 9.73
N ASP A 841 -9.20 22.01 10.57
CA ASP A 841 -9.04 22.07 12.03
C ASP A 841 -7.64 21.62 12.49
N PRO A 842 -6.91 22.41 13.31
CA PRO A 842 -5.55 22.09 13.72
C PRO A 842 -5.38 20.76 14.47
N SER A 843 -6.44 20.16 15.03
CA SER A 843 -6.40 18.84 15.65
C SER A 843 -6.04 17.71 14.67
N ARG A 844 -6.09 17.97 13.36
CA ARG A 844 -5.65 17.07 12.27
C ARG A 844 -4.16 17.18 11.93
N ASN A 845 -3.43 18.08 12.59
CA ASN A 845 -1.98 18.18 12.45
C ASN A 845 -1.25 17.20 13.36
N GLY A 846 0.08 17.16 13.24
CA GLY A 846 0.93 16.28 14.05
C GLY A 846 0.51 14.83 13.83
N ASP A 847 0.38 14.07 14.92
CA ASP A 847 -0.01 12.65 14.92
C ASP A 847 -1.52 12.41 14.75
N ALA A 848 -2.35 13.45 14.86
CA ALA A 848 -3.81 13.38 14.75
C ALA A 848 -4.46 12.22 15.55
N ASN A 849 -4.11 12.10 16.84
CA ASN A 849 -4.65 11.04 17.72
C ASN A 849 -6.09 11.31 18.20
N ALA A 850 -6.55 12.56 18.15
CA ALA A 850 -7.90 12.95 18.54
C ALA A 850 -8.41 14.10 17.64
N PRO A 851 -8.53 13.88 16.32
CA PRO A 851 -8.95 14.92 15.39
C PRO A 851 -10.44 15.23 15.56
N ALA A 852 -10.81 16.47 15.24
CA ALA A 852 -12.20 16.92 15.25
C ALA A 852 -13.09 15.97 14.41
N ALA A 853 -14.22 15.55 14.96
CA ALA A 853 -15.13 14.61 14.28
C ALA A 853 -16.02 15.26 13.20
N ALA A 854 -16.11 16.59 13.21
CA ALA A 854 -16.96 17.34 12.29
C ALA A 854 -16.23 17.69 10.99
N PHE A 855 -16.97 17.65 9.90
CA PHE A 855 -16.56 18.06 8.56
C PHE A 855 -17.60 18.98 7.94
N THR A 856 -17.17 19.80 6.98
CA THR A 856 -18.04 20.64 6.16
C THR A 856 -17.93 20.23 4.69
N SER A 857 -19.07 20.17 4.02
CA SER A 857 -19.16 19.99 2.57
C SER A 857 -20.04 21.09 1.99
N ALA A 858 -19.47 21.87 1.07
CA ALA A 858 -20.13 23.00 0.41
C ALA A 858 -19.82 23.00 -1.10
N LEU A 859 -20.51 23.82 -1.88
CA LEU A 859 -20.16 24.04 -3.28
C LEU A 859 -18.77 24.70 -3.39
N PRO A 860 -17.99 24.41 -4.45
CA PRO A 860 -16.73 25.10 -4.68
C PRO A 860 -16.92 26.61 -4.77
N SER A 861 -15.99 27.36 -4.19
CA SER A 861 -15.96 28.82 -4.17
C SER A 861 -14.51 29.32 -4.14
N ALA A 862 -14.33 30.64 -4.08
CA ALA A 862 -13.00 31.24 -3.94
C ALA A 862 -12.30 30.92 -2.61
N THR A 863 -13.04 30.46 -1.60
CA THR A 863 -12.54 30.21 -0.23
C THR A 863 -12.80 28.80 0.28
N PHE A 864 -13.36 27.91 -0.55
CA PHE A 864 -13.65 26.53 -0.17
C PHE A 864 -13.72 25.65 -1.42
N ASN A 865 -12.93 24.60 -1.50
CA ASN A 865 -12.98 23.64 -2.61
C ASN A 865 -12.82 22.17 -2.21
N ASP A 866 -12.64 21.84 -0.92
CA ASP A 866 -12.62 20.45 -0.42
C ASP A 866 -13.76 19.57 -0.95
N ARG A 867 -13.45 18.39 -1.49
CA ARG A 867 -14.44 17.40 -1.96
C ARG A 867 -14.43 16.15 -1.09
N LEU A 868 -15.59 15.83 -0.51
CA LEU A 868 -15.73 14.74 0.46
C LEU A 868 -16.54 13.57 -0.11
N ALA A 869 -16.19 12.35 0.34
CA ALA A 869 -17.04 11.16 0.25
C ALA A 869 -17.08 10.43 1.60
N TYR A 870 -18.27 10.01 2.04
CA TYR A 870 -18.55 9.54 3.39
C TYR A 870 -19.72 8.57 3.47
#